data_AF-A0A8H4NMF5-F1
#
_entry.id   AF-A0A8H4NMF5-F1
#
_cell.length_a   1.000
_cell.length_b   1.000
_cell.length_c   1.000
_cell.angle_alpha   90.00
_cell.angle_beta   90.00
_cell.angle_gamma   90.00
#
_symmetry.space_group_name_H-M   'P 1'
#
loop_
_entity.id
_entity.type
_entity.pdbx_description
1 polymer ?
#
loop_
_entity_poly.entity_id
_entity_poly.type
_entity_poly.pdbx_seq_one_letter_code
_entity_poly.pdbx_strand_id
1 'polypeptide(L)'
;MATNAPTSFERSLDLFRRELSEDQIKQMDGVNQETLKETIQATQNILGRRNDLCKLSRVQGFLQAMEHVEKLVTIFLNASDFVAFIWGPIKLALMVATTWTDAIRQLIDAYEEIAEALGNLAFFHNLIRSTVHLKLVLEDYFSDILRFHRCVLDVFSRPEWKRIFKWAWGSFRREVKPILESLRRKQTLLSDDKLQSHAILKEVQDSDQYAKDQFSNLQTSLEDIRSTLASEQLQSKTLQAQEMKTYLESRLDVSKSRTDLQLESRDPVYENSGLWIFSDPIFKRWEGGKSAEHKVLFLNGSPGSDETIMRFAYEKISTMESTELADLKKLASDCFTSRPTATLVLDGLDEAIDDEHEISIDWCLNELLSVAISCSCNLRILICGQRDGRIDVLLSSYPQIRLDMVDAHQHDIKHFTKGKVAEIHARFPLTKQEEEALVSKISSASQGMFLYARVVLDHLAGMDSTQEFEDELEEETFPEDLDRACKSICSSLVDLTNCDIFPNIESEQVVTMVHETATKYLVRNGTVNLLHEHVDMALFCCRYLSSRPFTTGKHQNISADIQSGYFGFLDYAAAHYDVHIQEAEASDVSTDSALRLEAVKAAAFGLAKANCKEVPAQTEQTDKPKTTQVLELAIQDNVLVVRTLISLQREKSETAIFDATEGPIRHKCHKIQCSKFATGCPSEAALKEHSAVHERPFRCPHTDCFAHTVGYASSQRLESHNEVFHQSESRAKGVFPSDLETGEWNLYEACKAGNLDEVKRFHREGADLKITRPKIGSPLCAAVEAGHGHICQYLVDNGVDPFRGGSKKITSRTPVVAAIYRERHEILEFFLHSGNGPSDSKLAESIARAIHANQPAALNMLLTIRQPGDHAGVISLVPVEIISSTDLREIRVNAHPINTTLIHTWFQYVKPEFYNEEGVFIAESDCADYKFWGDIIFRDLDSLHRALRGRSYSFATFLMDIGNDEYVQMKIGSGNTPLHSCISGMCRGDCSSCMSMVRRLLQFDSGKLANISDNDGRLPAYNAISRFNWKDVLRAVLDNTRDIEHKDNSGQSLLHWAISAGCPQTLLEKESVDLFSRNNKGQTAFSGPIDYGYNVEVEALEYLFEADPRLASAPDESEEGFTPLHHAMKHLEASRMIQYHLQRIFRVAKFLLTCSEARQVLIAYQANSTDADRKLVRDFAQKERLQEALDIMDSISF
;
A
#
# COMPACT_ATOMS: atom_id res chain seq x y z
N MET A 1 30.01 73.12 -11.16
CA MET A 1 28.93 73.44 -10.20
C MET A 1 27.62 72.94 -10.79
N ALA A 2 27.23 71.72 -10.45
CA ALA A 2 25.85 71.26 -10.57
C ALA A 2 25.41 71.01 -9.12
N THR A 3 24.48 71.83 -8.66
CA THR A 3 23.88 71.75 -7.34
C THR A 3 23.17 70.41 -7.20
N ASN A 4 23.68 69.52 -6.32
CA ASN A 4 22.92 68.36 -5.87
C ASN A 4 21.67 68.88 -5.17
N ALA A 5 20.54 68.89 -5.88
CA ALA A 5 19.26 69.14 -5.25
C ALA A 5 19.01 68.01 -4.23
N PRO A 6 18.68 68.32 -2.96
CA PRO A 6 18.37 67.29 -1.98
C PRO A 6 17.22 66.41 -2.49
N THR A 7 17.30 65.11 -2.25
CA THR A 7 16.30 64.14 -2.69
C THR A 7 14.90 64.50 -2.13
N SER A 8 13.82 64.01 -2.77
CA SER A 8 12.44 64.21 -2.26
C SER A 8 12.33 63.78 -0.79
N PHE A 9 12.98 62.66 -0.49
CA PHE A 9 13.14 62.08 0.84
C PHE A 9 13.86 63.00 1.84
N GLU A 10 15.06 63.49 1.52
CA GLU A 10 15.83 64.38 2.40
C GLU A 10 15.08 65.68 2.72
N ARG A 11 14.35 66.23 1.74
CA ARG A 11 13.50 67.42 1.94
C ARG A 11 12.33 67.16 2.89
N SER A 12 11.62 66.04 2.72
CA SER A 12 10.50 65.68 3.61
C SER A 12 10.97 65.37 5.03
N LEU A 13 12.15 64.75 5.15
CA LEU A 13 12.77 64.44 6.44
C LEU A 13 13.26 65.70 7.17
N ASP A 14 13.88 66.66 6.47
CA ASP A 14 14.25 67.96 7.03
C ASP A 14 13.03 68.78 7.45
N LEU A 15 11.95 68.74 6.67
CA LEU A 15 10.68 69.38 7.02
C LEU A 15 10.05 68.76 8.27
N PHE A 16 10.08 67.43 8.39
CA PHE A 16 9.59 66.72 9.56
C PHE A 16 10.42 67.04 10.80
N ARG A 17 11.76 67.05 10.70
CA ARG A 17 12.66 67.39 11.80
C ARG A 17 12.46 68.80 12.36
N ARG A 18 12.18 69.80 11.50
CA ARG A 18 11.99 71.20 11.92
C ARG A 18 10.74 71.45 12.76
N GLU A 19 9.77 70.53 12.73
CA GLU A 19 8.48 70.67 13.42
C GLU A 19 8.42 69.90 14.73
N LEU A 20 9.45 69.11 15.05
CA LEU A 20 9.59 68.41 16.32
C LEU A 20 10.28 69.31 17.35
N SER A 21 9.76 69.36 18.58
CA SER A 21 10.46 69.99 19.71
C SER A 21 11.73 69.20 20.09
N GLU A 22 12.72 69.84 20.72
CA GLU A 22 13.96 69.16 21.14
C GLU A 22 13.72 67.93 22.04
N ASP A 23 12.67 67.95 22.87
CA ASP A 23 12.31 66.81 23.71
C ASP A 23 11.76 65.62 22.91
N GLN A 24 11.05 65.89 21.81
CA GLN A 24 10.54 64.83 20.91
C GLN A 24 11.68 64.21 20.10
N ILE A 25 12.64 65.03 19.65
CA ILE A 25 13.84 64.55 18.93
C ILE A 25 14.67 63.63 19.85
N LYS A 26 14.86 64.00 21.12
CA LYS A 26 15.55 63.14 22.11
C LYS A 26 14.83 61.81 22.37
N GLN A 27 13.50 61.77 22.29
CA GLN A 27 12.71 60.54 22.50
C GLN A 27 12.73 59.58 21.30
N MET A 28 13.09 60.09 20.11
CA MET A 28 13.23 59.31 18.87
C MET A 28 14.65 58.76 18.66
N ASP A 29 15.66 59.36 19.28
CA ASP A 29 17.05 58.97 19.09
C ASP A 29 17.28 57.51 19.57
N GLY A 30 17.90 56.70 18.71
CA GLY A 30 18.14 55.27 18.97
C GLY A 30 16.92 54.35 18.97
N VAL A 31 15.73 54.81 18.56
CA VAL A 31 14.53 53.96 18.50
C VAL A 31 14.60 53.00 17.32
N ASN A 32 14.42 51.71 17.61
CA ASN A 32 14.38 50.61 16.66
C ASN A 32 13.13 49.74 16.90
N GLN A 33 12.98 48.67 16.11
CA GLN A 33 11.81 47.80 16.18
C GLN A 33 11.60 47.19 17.59
N GLU A 34 12.68 46.78 18.26
CA GLU A 34 12.64 46.16 19.60
C GLU A 34 12.17 47.16 20.67
N THR A 35 12.75 48.36 20.70
CA THR A 35 12.34 49.42 21.65
C THR A 35 10.91 49.89 21.42
N LEU A 36 10.39 49.84 20.20
CA LEU A 36 8.98 50.12 19.92
C LEU A 36 8.06 49.00 20.43
N LYS A 37 8.42 47.72 20.25
CA LYS A 37 7.67 46.57 20.79
C LYS A 37 7.55 46.63 22.31
N GLU A 38 8.63 46.99 23.01
CA GLU A 38 8.61 47.23 24.46
C GLU A 38 7.66 48.39 24.84
N THR A 39 7.65 49.47 24.06
CA THR A 39 6.76 50.62 24.27
C THR A 39 5.29 50.24 24.06
N ILE A 40 4.98 49.40 23.08
CA ILE A 40 3.63 48.87 22.81
C ILE A 40 3.19 47.99 23.97
N GLN A 41 4.06 47.10 24.47
CA GLN A 41 3.75 46.25 25.61
C GLN A 41 3.52 47.07 26.89
N ALA A 42 4.36 48.07 27.15
CA ALA A 42 4.17 49.00 28.25
C ALA A 42 2.84 49.77 28.13
N THR A 43 2.48 50.19 26.92
CA THR A 43 1.21 50.87 26.62
C THR A 43 0.00 49.96 26.84
N GLN A 44 0.06 48.71 26.39
CA GLN A 44 -0.98 47.69 26.61
C GLN A 44 -1.21 47.48 28.12
N ASN A 45 -0.12 47.41 28.89
CA ASN A 45 -0.16 47.23 30.34
C ASN A 45 -0.79 48.46 31.05
N ILE A 46 -0.51 49.68 30.59
CA ILE A 46 -1.08 50.92 31.13
C ILE A 46 -2.59 51.02 30.85
N LEU A 47 -3.01 50.67 29.62
CA LEU A 47 -4.43 50.68 29.22
C LEU A 47 -5.23 49.55 29.90
N GLY A 48 -4.63 48.37 30.06
CA GLY A 48 -5.20 47.25 30.79
C GLY A 48 -5.49 47.58 32.26
N ARG A 49 -4.60 48.32 32.95
CA ARG A 49 -4.85 48.78 34.34
C ARG A 49 -5.98 49.81 34.46
N ARG A 50 -6.36 50.48 33.37
CA ARG A 50 -7.44 51.46 33.34
C ARG A 50 -8.80 50.85 32.95
N ASN A 51 -8.90 49.52 32.78
CA ASN A 51 -10.05 48.79 32.24
C ASN A 51 -10.51 49.23 30.83
N ASP A 52 -9.65 49.97 30.11
CA ASP A 52 -9.90 50.50 28.78
C ASP A 52 -9.25 49.59 27.73
N LEU A 53 -9.79 48.37 27.59
CA LEU A 53 -9.26 47.32 26.73
C LEU A 53 -9.25 47.76 25.26
N CYS A 54 -8.05 47.84 24.68
CA CYS A 54 -7.81 48.06 23.26
C CYS A 54 -6.84 46.96 22.78
N LYS A 55 -7.20 46.20 21.74
CA LYS A 55 -6.35 45.12 21.20
C LYS A 55 -5.23 45.73 20.34
N LEU A 56 -4.08 46.09 20.94
CA LEU A 56 -2.95 46.65 20.20
C LEU A 56 -2.27 45.65 19.24
N SER A 57 -2.62 44.35 19.34
CA SER A 57 -2.22 43.32 18.36
C SER A 57 -2.65 43.64 16.94
N ARG A 58 -3.68 44.48 16.76
CA ARG A 58 -4.17 45.00 15.48
C ARG A 58 -3.13 45.83 14.71
N VAL A 59 -2.20 46.48 15.41
CA VAL A 59 -1.12 47.27 14.78
C VAL A 59 -0.03 46.36 14.17
N GLN A 60 -0.04 45.05 14.48
CA GLN A 60 1.03 44.13 14.09
C GLN A 60 1.22 44.05 12.57
N GLY A 61 0.13 44.06 11.78
CA GLY A 61 0.23 44.06 10.32
C GLY A 61 0.92 45.31 9.76
N PHE A 62 0.71 46.47 10.39
CA PHE A 62 1.41 47.71 10.04
C PHE A 62 2.89 47.65 10.42
N LEU A 63 3.24 47.10 11.59
CA LEU A 63 4.63 46.96 12.01
C LEU A 63 5.42 46.01 11.11
N GLN A 64 4.79 44.92 10.66
CA GLN A 64 5.39 43.99 9.69
C GLN A 64 5.63 44.68 8.34
N ALA A 65 4.66 45.46 7.84
CA ALA A 65 4.85 46.23 6.62
C ALA A 65 6.01 47.26 6.74
N MET A 66 6.12 47.93 7.89
CA MET A 66 7.19 48.90 8.15
C MET A 66 8.57 48.27 8.32
N GLU A 67 8.67 47.01 8.74
CA GLU A 67 9.92 46.24 8.78
C GLU A 67 10.50 46.01 7.38
N HIS A 68 9.64 45.72 6.40
CA HIS A 68 10.06 45.62 5.00
C HIS A 68 10.54 46.98 4.47
N VAL A 69 9.85 48.07 4.83
CA VAL A 69 10.29 49.43 4.48
C VAL A 69 11.64 49.77 5.12
N GLU A 70 11.89 49.40 6.38
CA GLU A 70 13.20 49.57 7.03
C GLU A 70 14.31 48.81 6.30
N LYS A 71 14.08 47.53 5.98
CA LYS A 71 15.06 46.72 5.25
C LYS A 71 15.39 47.35 3.90
N LEU A 72 14.39 47.85 3.16
CA LEU A 72 14.60 48.52 1.88
C LEU A 72 15.35 49.86 2.05
N VAL A 73 14.95 50.72 2.99
CA VAL A 73 15.63 52.00 3.26
C VAL A 73 17.09 51.79 3.68
N THR A 74 17.37 50.78 4.50
CA THR A 74 18.73 50.44 4.96
C THR A 74 19.61 49.97 3.80
N ILE A 75 19.06 49.16 2.89
CA ILE A 75 19.78 48.65 1.71
C ILE A 75 20.05 49.75 0.67
N PHE A 76 19.10 50.67 0.43
CA PHE A 76 19.17 51.64 -0.69
C PHE A 76 19.76 53.00 -0.34
N LEU A 77 19.62 53.47 0.90
CA LEU A 77 20.12 54.78 1.34
C LEU A 77 21.41 54.68 2.17
N ASN A 78 21.85 53.45 2.50
CA ASN A 78 23.15 53.14 3.11
C ASN A 78 23.48 53.99 4.35
N ALA A 79 22.48 54.27 5.17
CA ALA A 79 22.60 55.15 6.33
C ALA A 79 21.69 54.65 7.47
N SER A 80 22.33 54.11 8.51
CA SER A 80 21.71 53.62 9.75
C SER A 80 20.95 54.70 10.53
N ASP A 81 21.28 55.97 10.29
CA ASP A 81 20.75 57.12 11.03
C ASP A 81 19.27 57.43 10.71
N PHE A 82 18.69 56.73 9.74
CA PHE A 82 17.29 56.91 9.32
C PHE A 82 16.30 55.94 9.97
N VAL A 83 16.77 54.83 10.56
CA VAL A 83 15.93 53.82 11.23
C VAL A 83 15.12 54.43 12.37
N ALA A 84 15.73 55.35 13.13
CA ALA A 84 15.07 56.12 14.18
C ALA A 84 13.89 56.98 13.68
N PHE A 85 13.92 57.40 12.41
CA PHE A 85 12.85 58.19 11.78
C PHE A 85 11.75 57.32 11.15
N ILE A 86 11.96 55.99 11.08
CA ILE A 86 10.93 55.01 10.70
C ILE A 86 10.09 54.66 11.93
N TRP A 87 10.75 54.27 13.02
CA TRP A 87 10.10 53.75 14.22
C TRP A 87 9.77 54.82 15.26
N GLY A 88 10.58 55.88 15.36
CA GLY A 88 10.39 56.97 16.31
C GLY A 88 9.06 57.72 16.19
N PRO A 89 8.55 58.07 14.99
CA PRO A 89 7.26 58.75 14.87
C PRO A 89 6.07 57.89 15.34
N ILE A 90 6.14 56.57 15.10
CA ILE A 90 5.14 55.60 15.56
C ILE A 90 5.13 55.55 17.09
N LYS A 91 6.32 55.49 17.70
CA LYS A 91 6.50 55.53 19.16
C LYS A 91 5.86 56.78 19.76
N LEU A 92 6.15 57.96 19.20
CA LEU A 92 5.62 59.24 19.69
C LEU A 92 4.09 59.32 19.55
N ALA A 93 3.54 58.93 18.40
CA ALA A 93 2.11 58.94 18.15
C ALA A 93 1.35 58.02 19.13
N LEU A 94 1.87 56.80 19.35
CA LEU A 94 1.31 55.86 20.32
C LEU A 94 1.40 56.41 21.74
N MET A 95 2.57 56.91 22.16
CA MET A 95 2.79 57.48 23.50
C MET A 95 1.80 58.61 23.82
N VAL A 96 1.55 59.53 22.89
CA VAL A 96 0.61 60.65 23.13
C VAL A 96 -0.85 60.17 23.11
N ALA A 97 -1.19 59.25 22.21
CA ALA A 97 -2.53 58.65 22.10
C ALA A 97 -2.91 57.80 23.32
N THR A 98 -1.95 57.22 24.07
CA THR A 98 -2.21 56.45 25.32
C THR A 98 -2.95 57.25 26.40
N THR A 99 -2.93 58.57 26.31
CA THR A 99 -3.56 59.45 27.28
C THR A 99 -5.08 59.57 27.07
N TRP A 100 -5.64 59.01 25.98
CA TRP A 100 -7.08 58.97 25.72
C TRP A 100 -7.50 57.81 24.80
N THR A 101 -8.39 56.96 25.28
CA THR A 101 -8.72 55.64 24.70
C THR A 101 -9.39 55.68 23.32
N ASP A 102 -10.18 56.73 23.03
CA ASP A 102 -10.78 56.90 21.70
C ASP A 102 -9.77 57.37 20.64
N ALA A 103 -8.69 58.06 21.07
CA ALA A 103 -7.62 58.46 20.16
C ALA A 103 -6.75 57.28 19.75
N ILE A 104 -6.44 56.37 20.67
CA ILE A 104 -5.61 55.21 20.35
C ILE A 104 -6.33 54.24 19.40
N ARG A 105 -7.64 54.01 19.58
CA ARG A 105 -8.44 53.17 18.65
C ARG A 105 -8.42 53.72 17.23
N GLN A 106 -8.69 55.01 17.07
CA GLN A 106 -8.73 55.61 15.73
C GLN A 106 -7.36 55.71 15.07
N LEU A 107 -6.29 55.84 15.84
CA LEU A 107 -4.92 55.76 15.34
C LEU A 107 -4.57 54.36 14.83
N ILE A 108 -5.00 53.30 15.54
CA ILE A 108 -4.83 51.90 15.12
C ILE A 108 -5.56 51.63 13.81
N ASP A 109 -6.82 52.07 13.69
CA ASP A 109 -7.59 51.89 12.46
C ASP A 109 -6.90 52.58 11.26
N ALA A 110 -6.31 53.77 11.47
CA ALA A 110 -5.54 54.45 10.43
C ALA A 110 -4.24 53.71 10.06
N TYR A 111 -3.58 53.05 11.02
CA TYR A 111 -2.40 52.24 10.75
C TYR A 111 -2.71 50.94 9.99
N GLU A 112 -3.85 50.29 10.26
CA GLU A 112 -4.30 49.13 9.48
C GLU A 112 -4.58 49.48 8.01
N GLU A 113 -5.22 50.61 7.74
CA GLU A 113 -5.48 51.09 6.37
C GLU A 113 -4.17 51.34 5.59
N ILE A 114 -3.11 51.79 6.27
CA ILE A 114 -1.78 51.95 5.65
C ILE A 114 -1.12 50.60 5.43
N ALA A 115 -1.25 49.66 6.38
CA ALA A 115 -0.67 48.32 6.25
C ALA A 115 -1.19 47.59 5.00
N GLU A 116 -2.50 47.67 4.75
CA GLU A 116 -3.15 47.10 3.56
C GLU A 116 -2.59 47.71 2.26
N ALA A 117 -2.34 49.03 2.25
CA ALA A 117 -1.74 49.72 1.11
C ALA A 117 -0.25 49.36 0.86
N LEU A 118 0.42 48.77 1.86
CA LEU A 118 1.84 48.39 1.80
C LEU A 118 2.07 46.87 1.60
N GLY A 119 1.01 46.04 1.58
CA GLY A 119 1.07 44.58 1.68
C GLY A 119 1.91 43.83 0.63
N ASN A 120 2.20 44.42 -0.53
CA ASN A 120 2.92 43.74 -1.63
C ASN A 120 4.42 44.06 -1.68
N LEU A 121 4.96 44.89 -0.77
CA LEU A 121 6.35 45.35 -0.81
C LEU A 121 7.39 44.24 -0.59
N ALA A 122 7.02 43.16 0.10
CA ALA A 122 7.90 42.02 0.35
C ALA A 122 8.34 41.30 -0.95
N PHE A 123 7.47 41.25 -1.96
CA PHE A 123 7.72 40.59 -3.26
C PHE A 123 8.80 41.29 -4.11
N PHE A 124 8.96 42.61 -3.95
CA PHE A 124 9.84 43.41 -4.81
C PHE A 124 11.30 43.48 -4.32
N HIS A 125 11.64 42.82 -3.20
CA HIS A 125 12.99 42.87 -2.59
C HIS A 125 14.13 42.55 -3.57
N ASN A 126 13.91 41.64 -4.52
CA ASN A 126 14.92 41.25 -5.52
C ASN A 126 14.93 42.17 -6.76
N LEU A 127 13.76 42.71 -7.15
CA LEU A 127 13.59 43.53 -8.35
C LEU A 127 14.15 44.96 -8.18
N ILE A 128 14.04 45.52 -6.97
CA ILE A 128 14.46 46.90 -6.67
C ILE A 128 15.99 47.05 -6.78
N ARG A 129 16.76 45.96 -6.68
CA ARG A 129 18.23 45.98 -6.71
C ARG A 129 18.81 46.45 -8.07
N SER A 130 18.03 46.41 -9.15
CA SER A 130 18.52 46.60 -10.52
C SER A 130 17.98 47.86 -11.24
N THR A 131 17.05 48.64 -10.65
CA THR A 131 16.36 49.74 -11.39
C THR A 131 16.34 51.10 -10.67
N VAL A 132 16.96 52.12 -11.29
CA VAL A 132 17.03 53.51 -10.78
C VAL A 132 15.65 54.17 -10.59
N HIS A 133 14.63 53.74 -11.34
CA HIS A 133 13.28 54.30 -11.25
C HIS A 133 12.51 53.84 -10.00
N LEU A 134 12.73 52.60 -9.52
CA LEU A 134 12.10 52.11 -8.29
C LEU A 134 12.64 52.79 -7.03
N LYS A 135 13.89 53.30 -7.07
CA LYS A 135 14.45 54.11 -5.98
C LYS A 135 13.65 55.39 -5.74
N LEU A 136 13.23 56.09 -6.80
CA LEU A 136 12.41 57.31 -6.69
C LEU A 136 11.00 57.01 -6.14
N VAL A 137 10.43 55.86 -6.51
CA VAL A 137 9.11 55.42 -6.00
C VAL A 137 9.20 55.11 -4.50
N LEU A 138 10.26 54.44 -4.04
CA LEU A 138 10.51 54.18 -2.61
C LEU A 138 10.73 55.46 -1.80
N GLU A 139 11.49 56.42 -2.33
CA GLU A 139 11.67 57.74 -1.71
C GLU A 139 10.32 58.46 -1.52
N ASP A 140 9.41 58.35 -2.50
CA ASP A 140 8.07 58.92 -2.43
C ASP A 140 7.11 58.15 -1.51
N TYR A 141 7.24 56.82 -1.39
CA TYR A 141 6.50 56.03 -0.38
C TYR A 141 6.84 56.49 1.04
N PHE A 142 8.13 56.66 1.32
CA PHE A 142 8.58 57.07 2.64
C PHE A 142 8.23 58.53 2.94
N SER A 143 8.29 59.40 1.93
CA SER A 143 7.84 60.79 2.02
C SER A 143 6.36 60.89 2.45
N ASP A 144 5.48 60.06 1.87
CA ASP A 144 4.06 60.00 2.23
C ASP A 144 3.84 59.44 3.64
N ILE A 145 4.62 58.44 4.07
CA ILE A 145 4.56 57.88 5.44
C ILE A 145 4.99 58.93 6.47
N LEU A 146 6.07 59.68 6.23
CA LEU A 146 6.49 60.77 7.12
C LEU A 146 5.45 61.91 7.16
N ARG A 147 4.85 62.23 6.01
CA ARG A 147 3.78 63.23 5.94
C ARG A 147 2.54 62.81 6.71
N PHE A 148 2.17 61.53 6.67
CA PHE A 148 1.10 60.98 7.51
C PHE A 148 1.41 61.17 9.00
N HIS A 149 2.60 60.77 9.46
CA HIS A 149 2.99 60.90 10.87
C HIS A 149 3.06 62.37 11.32
N ARG A 150 3.43 63.28 10.43
CA ARG A 150 3.37 64.72 10.67
C ARG A 150 1.95 65.20 10.95
N CYS A 151 0.99 64.81 10.11
CA CYS A 151 -0.42 65.15 10.30
C CYS A 151 -0.97 64.57 11.63
N VAL A 152 -0.53 63.37 12.02
CA VAL A 152 -0.91 62.76 13.31
C VAL A 152 -0.37 63.59 14.48
N LEU A 153 0.92 63.94 14.46
CA LEU A 153 1.56 64.69 15.55
C LEU A 153 1.06 66.14 15.66
N ASP A 154 0.67 66.79 14.55
CA ASP A 154 0.07 68.14 14.58
C ASP A 154 -1.25 68.14 15.36
N VAL A 155 -2.12 67.14 15.16
CA VAL A 155 -3.39 67.02 15.90
C VAL A 155 -3.14 66.93 17.40
N PHE A 156 -2.14 66.16 17.80
CA PHE A 156 -1.79 65.94 19.19
C PHE A 156 -1.00 67.08 19.83
N SER A 157 -0.40 67.96 19.03
CA SER A 157 0.39 69.10 19.50
C SER A 157 -0.47 70.35 19.78
N ARG A 158 -1.76 70.35 19.42
CA ARG A 158 -2.66 71.49 19.64
C ARG A 158 -3.02 71.66 21.13
N PRO A 159 -3.06 72.91 21.65
CA PRO A 159 -3.53 73.17 23.00
C PRO A 159 -4.99 72.70 23.15
N GLU A 160 -5.28 71.99 24.23
CA GLU A 160 -6.59 71.38 24.52
C GLU A 160 -7.09 70.34 23.48
N TRP A 161 -6.18 69.66 22.74
CA TRP A 161 -6.54 68.66 21.71
C TRP A 161 -7.56 67.62 22.17
N LYS A 162 -7.53 67.20 23.45
CA LYS A 162 -8.48 66.24 24.03
C LYS A 162 -9.95 66.71 23.94
N ARG A 163 -10.22 68.02 24.03
CA ARG A 163 -11.58 68.57 23.98
C ARG A 163 -12.11 68.69 22.54
N ILE A 164 -11.20 68.85 21.58
CA ILE A 164 -11.53 69.08 20.16
C ILE A 164 -11.19 67.87 19.26
N PHE A 165 -10.74 66.74 19.83
CA PHE A 165 -10.20 65.61 19.09
C PHE A 165 -11.15 65.09 18.02
N LYS A 166 -12.44 64.88 18.32
CA LYS A 166 -13.38 64.36 17.30
C LYS A 166 -13.47 65.25 16.05
N TRP A 167 -13.37 66.57 16.23
CA TRP A 167 -13.40 67.52 15.13
C TRP A 167 -12.04 67.62 14.43
N ALA A 168 -10.94 67.71 15.19
CA ALA A 168 -9.58 67.76 14.65
C ALA A 168 -9.21 66.47 13.90
N TRP A 169 -9.62 65.31 14.43
CA TRP A 169 -9.44 64.01 13.83
C TRP A 169 -10.28 63.82 12.56
N GLY A 170 -11.51 64.34 12.55
CA GLY A 170 -12.33 64.41 11.32
C GLY A 170 -11.70 65.29 10.23
N SER A 171 -11.01 66.37 10.62
CA SER A 171 -10.23 67.19 9.69
C SER A 171 -8.98 66.45 9.19
N PHE A 172 -8.25 65.79 10.09
CA PHE A 172 -7.10 64.94 9.78
C PHE A 172 -7.46 63.81 8.80
N ARG A 173 -8.57 63.09 9.02
CA ARG A 173 -9.04 62.04 8.09
C ARG A 173 -9.28 62.59 6.67
N ARG A 174 -9.67 63.86 6.52
CA ARG A 174 -9.79 64.51 5.20
C ARG A 174 -8.43 64.86 4.58
N GLU A 175 -7.43 65.21 5.38
CA GLU A 175 -6.06 65.48 4.92
C GLU A 175 -5.26 64.20 4.61
N VAL A 176 -5.59 63.09 5.27
CA VAL A 176 -4.93 61.78 5.11
C VAL A 176 -5.48 60.97 3.93
N LYS A 177 -6.76 61.14 3.59
CA LYS A 177 -7.41 60.41 2.48
C LYS A 177 -6.62 60.51 1.15
N PRO A 178 -6.12 61.69 0.72
CA PRO A 178 -5.29 61.81 -0.46
C PRO A 178 -3.94 61.07 -0.37
N ILE A 179 -3.39 60.93 0.85
CA ILE A 179 -2.13 60.21 1.12
C ILE A 179 -2.37 58.70 0.95
N LEU A 180 -3.44 58.17 1.53
CA LEU A 180 -3.84 56.76 1.38
C LEU A 180 -4.16 56.39 -0.07
N GLU A 181 -4.88 57.27 -0.78
CA GLU A 181 -5.15 57.11 -2.22
C GLU A 181 -3.88 57.20 -3.07
N SER A 182 -2.85 57.92 -2.62
CA SER A 182 -1.53 57.94 -3.28
C SER A 182 -0.80 56.61 -3.09
N LEU A 183 -0.75 56.10 -1.86
CA LEU A 183 -0.12 54.82 -1.52
C LEU A 183 -0.76 53.65 -2.30
N ARG A 184 -2.10 53.57 -2.31
CA ARG A 184 -2.84 52.53 -3.06
C ARG A 184 -2.64 52.61 -4.57
N ARG A 185 -2.59 53.82 -5.15
CA ARG A 185 -2.29 54.00 -6.59
C ARG A 185 -0.88 53.54 -6.95
N LYS A 186 0.10 53.80 -6.07
CA LYS A 186 1.48 53.34 -6.25
C LYS A 186 1.60 51.82 -6.11
N GLN A 187 0.78 51.21 -5.25
CA GLN A 187 0.70 49.75 -5.10
C GLN A 187 0.16 49.09 -6.38
N THR A 188 -0.89 49.66 -6.98
CA THR A 188 -1.46 49.17 -8.25
C THR A 188 -0.48 49.33 -9.42
N LEU A 189 0.25 50.45 -9.49
CA LEU A 189 1.32 50.65 -10.49
C LEU A 189 2.46 49.62 -10.41
N LEU A 190 2.82 49.16 -9.21
CA LEU A 190 3.83 48.13 -9.01
C LEU A 190 3.30 46.71 -9.30
N SER A 191 1.99 46.54 -9.32
CA SER A 191 1.30 45.25 -9.53
C SER A 191 0.82 45.06 -10.98
N ASP A 192 1.23 45.92 -11.91
CA ASP A 192 0.84 45.89 -13.34
C ASP A 192 1.76 44.93 -14.14
N ASP A 193 1.17 43.89 -14.74
CA ASP A 193 1.85 42.76 -15.42
C ASP A 193 2.88 43.17 -16.48
N LYS A 194 2.73 44.34 -17.11
CA LYS A 194 3.66 44.83 -18.15
C LYS A 194 5.04 45.20 -17.62
N LEU A 195 5.16 45.58 -16.34
CA LEU A 195 6.45 45.92 -15.71
C LEU A 195 7.22 44.67 -15.26
N GLN A 196 6.51 43.61 -14.87
CA GLN A 196 7.12 42.30 -14.57
C GLN A 196 7.76 41.69 -15.83
N SER A 197 7.12 41.82 -17.00
CA SER A 197 7.67 41.29 -18.25
C SER A 197 8.95 42.02 -18.70
N HIS A 198 9.06 43.33 -18.46
CA HIS A 198 10.18 44.14 -18.94
C HIS A 198 11.45 44.02 -18.09
N ALA A 199 11.32 43.73 -16.79
CA ALA A 199 12.47 43.53 -15.89
C ALA A 199 13.13 42.16 -16.11
N ILE A 200 12.34 41.12 -16.35
CA ILE A 200 12.81 39.77 -16.68
C ILE A 200 13.53 39.77 -18.05
N LEU A 201 13.00 40.52 -19.03
CA LEU A 201 13.61 40.64 -20.36
C LEU A 201 14.96 41.34 -20.38
N LYS A 202 15.28 42.20 -19.41
CA LYS A 202 16.52 42.97 -19.40
C LYS A 202 17.70 42.21 -18.77
N GLU A 203 17.45 41.33 -17.79
CA GLU A 203 18.49 40.42 -17.26
C GLU A 203 18.90 39.34 -18.28
N VAL A 204 17.99 38.94 -19.17
CA VAL A 204 18.27 37.94 -20.22
C VAL A 204 19.06 38.55 -21.40
N GLN A 205 18.94 39.86 -21.64
CA GLN A 205 19.57 40.52 -22.80
C GLN A 205 21.10 40.63 -22.74
N ASP A 206 21.73 40.53 -21.56
CA ASP A 206 23.20 40.53 -21.45
C ASP A 206 23.82 39.16 -21.82
N SER A 207 23.00 38.11 -22.02
CA SER A 207 23.45 36.77 -22.39
C SER A 207 23.31 36.45 -23.90
N ASP A 208 22.82 37.39 -24.72
CA ASP A 208 22.10 37.10 -25.98
C ASP A 208 22.95 37.07 -27.29
N GLN A 209 24.26 37.25 -27.26
CA GLN A 209 25.04 37.25 -28.51
C GLN A 209 25.40 35.83 -29.01
N TYR A 210 25.39 34.82 -28.13
CA TYR A 210 25.64 33.42 -28.48
C TYR A 210 24.34 32.66 -28.83
N ALA A 211 23.20 33.08 -28.25
CA ALA A 211 21.90 32.43 -28.45
C ALA A 211 21.26 32.75 -29.81
N LYS A 212 21.56 33.92 -30.40
CA LYS A 212 20.98 34.37 -31.68
C LYS A 212 21.29 33.46 -32.88
N ASP A 213 22.49 32.88 -32.95
CA ASP A 213 22.86 31.99 -34.06
C ASP A 213 22.22 30.60 -33.93
N GLN A 214 21.98 30.13 -32.69
CA GLN A 214 21.27 28.88 -32.42
C GLN A 214 19.75 29.03 -32.65
N PHE A 215 19.17 30.18 -32.30
CA PHE A 215 17.74 30.43 -32.46
C PHE A 215 17.28 30.48 -33.92
N SER A 216 18.11 30.98 -34.84
CA SER A 216 17.79 31.01 -36.28
C SER A 216 17.66 29.60 -36.87
N ASN A 217 18.51 28.67 -36.43
CA ASN A 217 18.43 27.26 -36.84
C ASN A 217 17.23 26.55 -36.21
N LEU A 218 16.91 26.87 -34.95
CA LEU A 218 15.74 26.36 -34.24
C LEU A 218 14.42 26.87 -34.80
N GLN A 219 14.35 28.12 -35.28
CA GLN A 219 13.15 28.70 -35.87
C GLN A 219 12.72 28.00 -37.16
N THR A 220 13.71 27.60 -37.98
CA THR A 220 13.47 26.84 -39.21
C THR A 220 12.98 25.43 -38.89
N SER A 221 13.53 24.81 -37.84
CA SER A 221 13.10 23.48 -37.37
C SER A 221 11.72 23.51 -36.70
N LEU A 222 11.36 24.61 -36.02
CA LEU A 222 10.06 24.81 -35.36
C LEU A 222 8.90 24.97 -36.35
N GLU A 223 9.14 25.55 -37.52
CA GLU A 223 8.12 25.70 -38.56
C GLU A 223 7.80 24.35 -39.23
N ASP A 224 8.83 23.52 -39.46
CA ASP A 224 8.67 22.14 -39.92
C ASP A 224 7.91 21.28 -38.89
N ILE A 225 8.25 21.42 -37.60
CA ILE A 225 7.56 20.74 -36.50
C ILE A 225 6.10 21.19 -36.39
N ARG A 226 5.79 22.49 -36.53
CA ARG A 226 4.40 22.98 -36.52
C ARG A 226 3.55 22.41 -37.65
N SER A 227 4.12 22.29 -38.84
CA SER A 227 3.42 21.70 -39.98
C SER A 227 3.15 20.19 -39.78
N THR A 228 4.09 19.48 -39.17
CA THR A 228 3.98 18.06 -38.84
C THR A 228 2.95 17.82 -37.74
N LEU A 229 2.98 18.65 -36.68
CA LEU A 229 2.07 18.60 -35.54
C LEU A 229 0.61 18.86 -35.95
N ALA A 230 0.38 19.78 -36.90
CA ALA A 230 -0.97 20.04 -37.44
C ALA A 230 -1.52 18.83 -38.23
N SER A 231 -0.65 18.09 -38.92
CA SER A 231 -1.05 16.87 -39.65
C SER A 231 -1.30 15.68 -38.72
N GLU A 232 -0.49 15.53 -37.67
CA GLU A 232 -0.64 14.49 -36.65
C GLU A 232 -1.87 14.74 -35.76
N GLN A 233 -2.19 16.00 -35.43
CA GLN A 233 -3.43 16.34 -34.70
C GLN A 233 -4.69 15.98 -35.49
N LEU A 234 -4.69 16.17 -36.81
CA LEU A 234 -5.83 15.78 -37.64
C LEU A 234 -5.98 14.25 -37.69
N GLN A 235 -4.86 13.52 -37.74
CA GLN A 235 -4.84 12.06 -37.75
C GLN A 235 -5.25 11.47 -36.38
N SER A 236 -4.80 12.09 -35.28
CA SER A 236 -5.16 11.75 -33.89
C SER A 236 -6.64 11.98 -33.60
N LYS A 237 -7.23 13.09 -34.07
CA LYS A 237 -8.68 13.35 -33.94
C LYS A 237 -9.51 12.32 -34.71
N THR A 238 -9.02 11.86 -35.86
CA THR A 238 -9.68 10.83 -36.67
C THR A 238 -9.60 9.46 -35.99
N LEU A 239 -8.47 9.15 -35.34
CA LEU A 239 -8.26 7.90 -34.61
C LEU A 239 -9.05 7.85 -33.31
N GLN A 240 -9.08 8.94 -32.53
CA GLN A 240 -9.89 9.04 -31.29
C GLN A 240 -11.39 8.90 -31.57
N ALA A 241 -11.90 9.49 -32.66
CA ALA A 241 -13.28 9.27 -33.09
C ALA A 241 -13.58 7.81 -33.47
N GLN A 242 -12.57 7.08 -33.97
CA GLN A 242 -12.66 5.66 -34.33
C GLN A 242 -12.58 4.74 -33.10
N GLU A 243 -11.74 5.08 -32.13
CA GLU A 243 -11.56 4.38 -30.86
C GLU A 243 -12.77 4.57 -29.94
N MET A 244 -13.30 5.78 -29.83
CA MET A 244 -14.54 6.07 -29.11
C MET A 244 -15.73 5.29 -29.68
N LYS A 245 -15.80 5.19 -31.01
CA LYS A 245 -16.79 4.35 -31.69
C LYS A 245 -16.63 2.88 -31.30
N THR A 246 -15.40 2.37 -31.25
CA THR A 246 -15.11 0.97 -30.89
C THR A 246 -15.35 0.69 -29.40
N TYR A 247 -15.08 1.67 -28.54
CA TYR A 247 -15.34 1.62 -27.10
C TYR A 247 -16.83 1.56 -26.79
N LEU A 248 -17.63 2.41 -27.43
CA LEU A 248 -19.09 2.37 -27.32
C LEU A 248 -19.69 1.10 -27.94
N GLU A 249 -19.13 0.61 -29.06
CA GLU A 249 -19.49 -0.69 -29.65
C GLU A 249 -19.24 -1.87 -28.68
N SER A 250 -18.22 -1.77 -27.80
CA SER A 250 -17.93 -2.80 -26.79
C SER A 250 -18.79 -2.73 -25.52
N ARG A 251 -19.24 -1.53 -25.13
CA ARG A 251 -20.10 -1.29 -23.95
C ARG A 251 -21.59 -1.49 -24.23
N LEU A 252 -21.99 -1.43 -25.50
CA LEU A 252 -23.38 -1.64 -25.96
C LEU A 252 -23.67 -3.11 -26.33
N ASP A 253 -22.73 -4.03 -26.09
CA ASP A 253 -22.92 -5.48 -26.22
C ASP A 253 -23.77 -6.02 -25.04
N VAL A 254 -25.08 -6.12 -25.27
CA VAL A 254 -26.08 -6.56 -24.26
C VAL A 254 -25.96 -8.06 -23.92
N SER A 255 -25.04 -8.80 -24.53
CA SER A 255 -24.82 -10.20 -24.18
C SER A 255 -24.12 -10.40 -22.82
N LYS A 256 -23.68 -9.33 -22.15
CA LYS A 256 -22.91 -9.41 -20.88
C LYS A 256 -23.46 -8.66 -19.67
N SER A 257 -24.60 -7.97 -19.71
CA SER A 257 -25.05 -7.13 -18.58
C SER A 257 -26.43 -7.49 -18.03
N ARG A 258 -26.60 -8.74 -17.57
CA ARG A 258 -27.75 -9.09 -16.71
C ARG A 258 -27.37 -9.51 -15.28
N THR A 259 -26.08 -9.55 -14.94
CA THR A 259 -25.62 -10.06 -13.63
C THR A 259 -24.88 -9.06 -12.76
N ASP A 260 -24.33 -7.97 -13.30
CA ASP A 260 -23.44 -7.09 -12.52
C ASP A 260 -24.15 -5.93 -11.80
N LEU A 261 -25.44 -5.67 -12.06
CA LEU A 261 -26.18 -4.57 -11.40
C LEU A 261 -27.06 -5.01 -10.20
N GLN A 262 -26.92 -6.26 -9.75
CA GLN A 262 -27.62 -6.78 -8.56
C GLN A 262 -26.74 -6.96 -7.32
N LEU A 263 -25.45 -6.60 -7.37
CA LEU A 263 -24.52 -6.86 -6.26
C LEU A 263 -24.07 -5.62 -5.46
N GLU A 264 -24.55 -4.43 -5.80
CA GLU A 264 -24.37 -3.23 -4.97
C GLU A 264 -25.72 -2.63 -4.58
N SER A 265 -26.43 -3.27 -3.65
CA SER A 265 -27.36 -2.54 -2.79
C SER A 265 -27.67 -3.35 -1.53
N ARG A 266 -27.32 -2.80 -0.36
CA ARG A 266 -27.78 -3.30 0.95
C ARG A 266 -29.07 -2.62 1.44
N ASP A 267 -29.61 -1.63 0.73
CA ASP A 267 -30.77 -0.87 1.24
C ASP A 267 -32.10 -1.28 0.58
N PRO A 268 -33.18 -1.40 1.38
CA PRO A 268 -34.52 -1.62 0.86
C PRO A 268 -35.06 -0.36 0.18
N VAL A 269 -35.43 -0.46 -1.10
CA VAL A 269 -36.21 0.57 -1.79
C VAL A 269 -37.58 0.66 -1.10
N TYR A 270 -37.88 1.79 -0.45
CA TYR A 270 -39.20 2.02 0.15
C TYR A 270 -40.25 2.13 -0.97
N GLU A 271 -41.20 1.18 -1.02
CA GLU A 271 -42.15 0.93 -2.14
C GLU A 271 -43.01 2.13 -2.60
N ASN A 272 -43.00 3.27 -1.90
CA ASN A 272 -43.88 4.40 -2.16
C ASN A 272 -43.19 5.75 -2.47
N SER A 273 -41.86 5.86 -2.35
CA SER A 273 -41.15 7.13 -2.58
C SER A 273 -41.01 7.44 -4.08
N GLY A 274 -41.17 8.71 -4.48
CA GLY A 274 -41.08 9.14 -5.89
C GLY A 274 -42.30 8.87 -6.79
N LEU A 275 -43.35 8.18 -6.31
CA LEU A 275 -44.60 7.93 -7.06
C LEU A 275 -45.32 9.20 -7.56
N TRP A 276 -45.10 10.32 -6.87
CA TRP A 276 -45.70 11.61 -7.20
C TRP A 276 -45.21 12.16 -8.55
N ILE A 277 -44.02 11.80 -9.01
CA ILE A 277 -43.44 12.24 -10.30
C ILE A 277 -44.32 11.80 -11.47
N PHE A 278 -44.81 10.55 -11.43
CA PHE A 278 -45.72 10.00 -12.45
C PHE A 278 -47.12 10.64 -12.43
N SER A 279 -47.46 11.30 -11.33
CA SER A 279 -48.71 12.05 -11.19
C SER A 279 -48.57 13.50 -11.63
N ASP A 280 -47.34 14.00 -11.83
CA ASP A 280 -47.02 15.38 -12.17
C ASP A 280 -47.60 15.79 -13.54
N PRO A 281 -48.22 16.98 -13.66
CA PRO A 281 -48.78 17.45 -14.93
C PRO A 281 -47.76 17.58 -16.07
N ILE A 282 -46.49 17.87 -15.78
CA ILE A 282 -45.40 17.98 -16.75
C ILE A 282 -45.03 16.58 -17.28
N PHE A 283 -44.88 15.60 -16.39
CA PHE A 283 -44.62 14.20 -16.77
C PHE A 283 -45.74 13.63 -17.66
N LYS A 284 -47.02 13.85 -17.30
CA LYS A 284 -48.18 13.40 -18.09
C LYS A 284 -48.27 14.05 -19.48
N ARG A 285 -47.79 15.29 -19.62
CA ARG A 285 -47.72 15.99 -20.92
C ARG A 285 -46.59 15.47 -21.80
N TRP A 286 -45.44 15.13 -21.21
CA TRP A 286 -44.34 14.45 -21.90
C TRP A 286 -44.75 13.04 -22.34
N GLU A 287 -45.44 12.29 -21.47
CA GLU A 287 -45.94 10.94 -21.77
C GLU A 287 -46.89 10.91 -22.97
N GLY A 288 -47.79 11.91 -23.08
CA GLY A 288 -48.79 12.03 -24.15
C GLY A 288 -48.41 12.93 -25.34
N GLY A 289 -47.20 13.49 -25.37
CA GLY A 289 -46.81 14.58 -26.28
C GLY A 289 -46.58 14.14 -27.74
N LYS A 290 -47.17 14.86 -28.70
CA LYS A 290 -46.93 14.70 -30.17
C LYS A 290 -46.11 15.84 -30.79
N SER A 291 -45.78 16.89 -30.04
CA SER A 291 -44.99 18.06 -30.49
C SER A 291 -43.51 17.89 -30.15
N ALA A 292 -42.59 18.45 -30.96
CA ALA A 292 -41.14 18.35 -30.76
C ALA A 292 -40.68 18.87 -29.38
N GLU A 293 -41.29 19.95 -28.87
CA GLU A 293 -41.00 20.54 -27.55
C GLU A 293 -41.35 19.63 -26.37
N HIS A 294 -42.23 18.64 -26.56
CA HIS A 294 -42.71 17.75 -25.50
C HIS A 294 -42.09 16.36 -25.57
N LYS A 295 -41.08 16.18 -26.42
CA LYS A 295 -40.33 14.92 -26.55
C LYS A 295 -39.18 14.81 -25.56
N VAL A 296 -38.70 15.93 -25.02
CA VAL A 296 -37.59 15.98 -24.05
C VAL A 296 -38.13 16.43 -22.69
N LEU A 297 -37.74 15.74 -21.61
CA LEU A 297 -38.05 16.12 -20.23
C LEU A 297 -36.75 16.17 -19.44
N PHE A 298 -36.53 17.25 -18.69
CA PHE A 298 -35.37 17.40 -17.81
C PHE A 298 -35.81 17.21 -16.35
N LEU A 299 -35.20 16.27 -15.64
CA LEU A 299 -35.41 16.05 -14.20
C LEU A 299 -34.14 16.48 -13.48
N ASN A 300 -34.22 17.50 -12.62
CA ASN A 300 -33.06 18.08 -11.95
C ASN A 300 -33.28 18.26 -10.44
N GLY A 301 -32.17 18.24 -9.69
CA GLY A 301 -32.15 18.40 -8.24
C GLY A 301 -30.91 19.14 -7.75
N SER A 302 -30.87 19.45 -6.46
CA SER A 302 -29.61 19.80 -5.76
C SER A 302 -28.64 18.61 -5.74
N PRO A 303 -27.33 18.83 -5.60
CA PRO A 303 -26.36 17.73 -5.43
C PRO A 303 -26.82 16.73 -4.37
N GLY A 304 -26.83 15.42 -4.68
CA GLY A 304 -27.21 14.36 -3.74
C GLY A 304 -28.71 14.20 -3.46
N SER A 305 -29.58 14.52 -4.42
CA SER A 305 -31.05 14.41 -4.31
C SER A 305 -31.66 13.22 -5.09
N ASP A 306 -30.84 12.41 -5.74
CA ASP A 306 -31.17 11.72 -6.99
C ASP A 306 -31.08 10.19 -6.95
N GLU A 307 -30.03 9.63 -6.35
CA GLU A 307 -29.63 8.21 -6.50
C GLU A 307 -30.79 7.20 -6.26
N THR A 308 -31.61 7.42 -5.23
CA THR A 308 -32.70 6.50 -4.85
C THR A 308 -33.97 6.66 -5.70
N ILE A 309 -34.31 7.89 -6.10
CA ILE A 309 -35.53 8.22 -6.86
C ILE A 309 -35.34 7.90 -8.35
N MET A 310 -34.12 8.11 -8.85
CA MET A 310 -33.71 7.81 -10.22
C MET A 310 -33.75 6.31 -10.51
N ARG A 311 -33.26 5.48 -9.59
CA ARG A 311 -33.34 4.02 -9.70
C ARG A 311 -34.80 3.53 -9.77
N PHE A 312 -35.69 4.10 -8.94
CA PHE A 312 -37.12 3.77 -8.98
C PHE A 312 -37.78 4.19 -10.31
N ALA A 313 -37.44 5.37 -10.83
CA ALA A 313 -37.92 5.83 -12.13
C ALA A 313 -37.43 4.93 -13.28
N TYR A 314 -36.14 4.55 -13.26
CA TYR A 314 -35.54 3.60 -14.20
C TYR A 314 -36.19 2.20 -14.13
N GLU A 315 -36.37 1.62 -12.93
CA GLU A 315 -37.02 0.32 -12.74
C GLU A 315 -38.47 0.33 -13.27
N LYS A 316 -39.25 1.39 -12.99
CA LYS A 316 -40.60 1.55 -13.54
C LYS A 316 -40.62 1.67 -15.06
N ILE A 317 -39.71 2.44 -15.66
CA ILE A 317 -39.65 2.68 -17.11
C ILE A 317 -39.11 1.46 -17.86
N SER A 318 -38.16 0.72 -17.27
CA SER A 318 -37.56 -0.50 -17.83
C SER A 318 -38.52 -1.71 -17.91
N THR A 319 -39.66 -1.68 -17.21
CA THR A 319 -40.72 -2.71 -17.32
C THR A 319 -41.55 -2.61 -18.61
N MET A 320 -41.30 -1.62 -19.47
CA MET A 320 -41.93 -1.49 -20.79
C MET A 320 -41.03 -2.09 -21.88
N GLU A 321 -41.56 -3.09 -22.61
CA GLU A 321 -40.90 -4.01 -23.57
C GLU A 321 -39.55 -3.60 -24.19
N SER A 322 -38.50 -4.38 -23.90
CA SER A 322 -37.13 -4.26 -24.41
C SER A 322 -36.79 -5.27 -25.51
N THR A 323 -35.91 -4.92 -26.47
CA THR A 323 -35.14 -5.91 -27.27
C THR A 323 -33.73 -5.39 -27.62
N GLU A 324 -32.81 -6.35 -27.74
CA GLU A 324 -31.35 -6.28 -27.97
C GLU A 324 -30.93 -5.76 -29.36
N LEU A 325 -29.66 -5.35 -29.48
CA LEU A 325 -29.14 -4.57 -30.60
C LEU A 325 -27.73 -5.01 -31.02
N ALA A 326 -27.58 -5.52 -32.24
CA ALA A 326 -26.29 -5.81 -32.87
C ALA A 326 -26.21 -5.09 -34.22
N ASP A 327 -25.48 -3.94 -34.26
CA ASP A 327 -25.11 -3.06 -35.42
C ASP A 327 -25.67 -1.60 -35.43
N LEU A 328 -25.30 -0.78 -34.45
CA LEU A 328 -26.00 0.45 -34.02
C LEU A 328 -26.11 1.66 -34.97
N LYS A 329 -25.24 1.90 -35.96
CA LYS A 329 -25.45 3.05 -36.89
C LYS A 329 -26.44 2.74 -38.01
N LYS A 330 -26.54 1.47 -38.41
CA LYS A 330 -27.55 1.00 -39.37
C LYS A 330 -28.85 0.65 -38.64
N LEU A 331 -28.72 0.06 -37.45
CA LEU A 331 -29.85 -0.22 -36.57
C LEU A 331 -30.51 0.97 -35.95
N ALA A 332 -29.87 2.11 -35.64
CA ALA A 332 -30.64 3.27 -35.17
C ALA A 332 -31.69 3.70 -36.21
N SER A 333 -31.31 3.72 -37.50
CA SER A 333 -32.22 3.95 -38.62
C SER A 333 -33.24 2.79 -38.81
N ASP A 334 -32.81 1.54 -38.72
CA ASP A 334 -33.66 0.35 -38.90
C ASP A 334 -34.59 0.07 -37.68
N CYS A 335 -34.22 0.50 -36.48
CA CYS A 335 -35.00 0.44 -35.24
C CYS A 335 -36.05 1.54 -35.18
N PHE A 336 -35.70 2.76 -35.59
CA PHE A 336 -36.68 3.84 -35.71
C PHE A 336 -37.68 3.59 -36.83
N THR A 337 -37.30 2.87 -37.89
CA THR A 337 -38.26 2.44 -38.93
C THR A 337 -39.11 1.23 -38.52
N SER A 338 -38.68 0.42 -37.54
CA SER A 338 -39.42 -0.77 -37.09
C SER A 338 -40.30 -0.54 -35.84
N ARG A 339 -40.12 0.57 -35.11
CA ARG A 339 -40.91 0.92 -33.91
C ARG A 339 -41.50 2.34 -33.97
N PRO A 340 -42.82 2.52 -33.77
CA PRO A 340 -43.45 3.83 -33.84
C PRO A 340 -43.12 4.76 -32.66
N THR A 341 -42.61 4.24 -31.53
CA THR A 341 -42.28 5.00 -30.30
C THR A 341 -41.04 4.42 -29.63
N ALA A 342 -40.10 5.26 -29.19
CA ALA A 342 -38.89 4.89 -28.46
C ALA A 342 -38.68 5.84 -27.26
N THR A 343 -38.02 5.39 -26.18
CA THR A 343 -37.71 6.24 -25.02
C THR A 343 -36.24 6.06 -24.62
N LEU A 344 -35.52 7.17 -24.50
CA LEU A 344 -34.10 7.26 -24.14
C LEU A 344 -34.00 7.98 -22.79
N VAL A 345 -33.27 7.40 -21.84
CA VAL A 345 -32.97 8.02 -20.54
C VAL A 345 -31.47 8.27 -20.47
N LEU A 346 -31.08 9.51 -20.19
CA LEU A 346 -29.69 9.95 -20.06
C LEU A 346 -29.48 10.46 -18.64
N ASP A 347 -28.49 9.89 -17.95
CA ASP A 347 -28.15 10.17 -16.55
C ASP A 347 -26.63 10.37 -16.43
N GLY A 348 -26.18 11.22 -15.49
CA GLY A 348 -24.76 11.48 -15.24
C GLY A 348 -24.06 12.40 -16.26
N LEU A 349 -24.80 13.21 -17.02
CA LEU A 349 -24.20 14.18 -17.96
C LEU A 349 -23.42 15.30 -17.27
N ASP A 350 -23.69 15.55 -16.01
CA ASP A 350 -23.04 16.50 -15.10
C ASP A 350 -21.65 16.04 -14.63
N GLU A 351 -21.34 14.75 -14.75
CA GLU A 351 -20.02 14.19 -14.42
C GLU A 351 -19.04 14.20 -15.61
N ALA A 352 -19.48 14.67 -16.78
CA ALA A 352 -18.67 14.70 -18.00
C ALA A 352 -17.58 15.78 -17.95
N ILE A 353 -16.35 15.41 -18.34
CA ILE A 353 -15.17 16.28 -18.28
C ILE A 353 -15.11 17.14 -19.55
N ASP A 354 -14.60 18.37 -19.45
CA ASP A 354 -14.46 19.31 -20.57
C ASP A 354 -15.79 19.56 -21.32
N ASP A 355 -15.77 19.72 -22.65
CA ASP A 355 -16.94 20.06 -23.49
C ASP A 355 -17.81 18.83 -23.86
N GLU A 356 -17.59 17.66 -23.23
CA GLU A 356 -18.24 16.40 -23.60
C GLU A 356 -19.75 16.38 -23.36
N HIS A 357 -20.23 17.10 -22.34
CA HIS A 357 -21.66 17.27 -22.05
C HIS A 357 -22.35 18.09 -23.16
N GLU A 358 -21.71 19.15 -23.66
CA GLU A 358 -22.21 19.95 -24.79
C GLU A 358 -22.32 19.12 -26.06
N ILE A 359 -21.27 18.34 -26.39
CA ILE A 359 -21.25 17.48 -27.58
C ILE A 359 -22.33 16.39 -27.50
N SER A 360 -22.51 15.78 -26.32
CA SER A 360 -23.47 14.70 -26.10
C SER A 360 -24.92 15.19 -26.17
N ILE A 361 -25.20 16.35 -25.59
CA ILE A 361 -26.51 17.00 -25.67
C ILE A 361 -26.79 17.47 -27.11
N ASP A 362 -25.81 18.06 -27.79
CA ASP A 362 -25.92 18.49 -29.19
C ASP A 362 -26.23 17.31 -30.12
N TRP A 363 -25.50 16.20 -29.97
CA TRP A 363 -25.76 14.99 -30.73
C TRP A 363 -27.15 14.41 -30.47
N CYS A 364 -27.58 14.32 -29.21
CA CYS A 364 -28.90 13.78 -28.86
C CYS A 364 -30.05 14.67 -29.38
N LEU A 365 -29.91 15.98 -29.23
CA LEU A 365 -30.98 16.93 -29.57
C LEU A 365 -31.01 17.28 -31.07
N ASN A 366 -29.86 17.37 -31.74
CA ASN A 366 -29.79 17.85 -33.12
C ASN A 366 -29.59 16.72 -34.14
N GLU A 367 -28.78 15.70 -33.84
CA GLU A 367 -28.57 14.58 -34.76
C GLU A 367 -29.55 13.43 -34.53
N LEU A 368 -29.73 12.96 -33.31
CA LEU A 368 -30.55 11.76 -33.05
C LEU A 368 -32.05 12.02 -33.23
N LEU A 369 -32.56 13.17 -32.76
CA LEU A 369 -33.95 13.56 -32.99
C LEU A 369 -34.24 13.76 -34.48
N SER A 370 -33.31 14.33 -35.26
CA SER A 370 -33.52 14.54 -36.70
C SER A 370 -33.56 13.21 -37.47
N VAL A 371 -32.70 12.25 -37.10
CA VAL A 371 -32.76 10.88 -37.63
C VAL A 371 -34.08 10.21 -37.25
N ALA A 372 -34.50 10.25 -35.98
CA ALA A 372 -35.77 9.67 -35.54
C ALA A 372 -37.00 10.28 -36.27
N ILE A 373 -37.00 11.59 -36.51
CA ILE A 373 -38.04 12.28 -37.29
C ILE A 373 -38.06 11.78 -38.74
N SER A 374 -36.89 11.66 -39.39
CA SER A 374 -36.79 11.14 -40.76
C SER A 374 -37.27 9.69 -40.91
N CYS A 375 -37.14 8.90 -39.85
CA CYS A 375 -37.57 7.50 -39.79
C CYS A 375 -39.02 7.33 -39.29
N SER A 376 -39.77 8.41 -39.04
CA SER A 376 -41.14 8.40 -38.47
C SER A 376 -41.27 7.76 -37.08
N CYS A 377 -40.21 7.77 -36.27
CA CYS A 377 -40.23 7.28 -34.90
C CYS A 377 -40.53 8.40 -33.89
N ASN A 378 -41.44 8.14 -32.94
CA ASN A 378 -41.68 9.04 -31.82
C ASN A 378 -40.70 8.77 -30.67
N LEU A 379 -39.47 9.31 -30.80
CA LEU A 379 -38.45 9.27 -29.75
C LEU A 379 -38.78 10.26 -28.62
N ARG A 380 -38.81 9.76 -27.38
CA ARG A 380 -38.90 10.52 -26.13
C ARG A 380 -37.56 10.46 -25.41
N ILE A 381 -37.09 11.57 -24.88
CA ILE A 381 -35.81 11.68 -24.17
C ILE A 381 -36.10 12.19 -22.77
N LEU A 382 -35.57 11.52 -21.76
CA LEU A 382 -35.52 11.98 -20.37
C LEU A 382 -34.05 12.24 -20.06
N ILE A 383 -33.74 13.46 -19.63
CA ILE A 383 -32.40 13.85 -19.19
C ILE A 383 -32.46 14.10 -17.69
N CYS A 384 -31.49 13.56 -16.97
CA CYS A 384 -31.36 13.68 -15.53
C CYS A 384 -29.96 14.18 -15.19
N GLY A 385 -29.85 15.09 -14.22
CA GLY A 385 -28.57 15.65 -13.80
C GLY A 385 -28.68 16.75 -12.75
N GLN A 386 -27.52 17.13 -12.21
CA GLN A 386 -27.41 18.18 -11.19
C GLN A 386 -27.50 19.60 -11.79
N ARG A 387 -27.85 20.57 -10.92
CA ARG A 387 -27.77 21.99 -11.24
C ARG A 387 -26.34 22.50 -11.08
N ASP A 388 -25.55 22.36 -12.12
CA ASP A 388 -24.17 22.84 -12.21
C ASP A 388 -24.05 24.21 -12.93
N GLY A 389 -25.18 24.73 -13.43
CA GLY A 389 -25.26 25.96 -14.22
C GLY A 389 -24.81 25.82 -15.69
N ARG A 390 -24.22 24.70 -16.10
CA ARG A 390 -23.77 24.45 -17.49
C ARG A 390 -24.86 23.73 -18.28
N ILE A 391 -25.39 22.64 -17.74
CA ILE A 391 -26.50 21.89 -18.35
C ILE A 391 -27.79 22.71 -18.31
N ASP A 392 -28.00 23.47 -17.25
CA ASP A 392 -29.15 24.36 -17.06
C ASP A 392 -29.28 25.38 -18.21
N VAL A 393 -28.17 25.92 -18.71
CA VAL A 393 -28.18 26.90 -19.81
C VAL A 393 -28.70 26.25 -21.10
N LEU A 394 -28.24 25.04 -21.40
CA LEU A 394 -28.57 24.29 -22.62
C LEU A 394 -30.01 23.76 -22.60
N LEU A 395 -30.48 23.29 -21.44
CA LEU A 395 -31.78 22.62 -21.30
C LEU A 395 -32.90 23.50 -20.74
N SER A 396 -32.61 24.75 -20.33
CA SER A 396 -33.60 25.71 -19.79
C SER A 396 -34.85 25.92 -20.64
N SER A 397 -34.75 25.69 -21.95
CA SER A 397 -35.85 25.84 -22.91
C SER A 397 -36.83 24.65 -22.93
N TYR A 398 -36.50 23.53 -22.29
CA TYR A 398 -37.31 22.31 -22.25
C TYR A 398 -38.10 22.16 -20.92
N PRO A 399 -39.18 21.36 -20.91
CA PRO A 399 -39.95 21.09 -19.69
C PRO A 399 -39.09 20.47 -18.59
N GLN A 400 -39.21 20.97 -17.35
CA GLN A 400 -38.40 20.54 -16.22
C GLN A 400 -39.22 20.17 -14.97
N ILE A 401 -38.79 19.14 -14.23
CA ILE A 401 -39.28 18.79 -12.89
C ILE A 401 -38.13 18.98 -11.90
N ARG A 402 -38.32 19.85 -10.92
CA ARG A 402 -37.29 20.25 -9.94
C ARG A 402 -37.55 19.57 -8.60
N LEU A 403 -36.66 18.69 -8.17
CA LEU A 403 -36.83 17.86 -6.97
C LEU A 403 -36.75 18.69 -5.67
N ASP A 404 -35.90 19.71 -5.64
CA ASP A 404 -35.63 20.58 -4.48
C ASP A 404 -36.78 21.53 -4.10
N MET A 405 -37.72 21.74 -5.01
CA MET A 405 -38.81 22.71 -4.85
C MET A 405 -40.18 22.07 -4.59
N VAL A 406 -40.24 20.75 -4.41
CA VAL A 406 -41.49 19.99 -4.29
C VAL A 406 -41.68 19.49 -2.86
N ASP A 407 -42.79 19.90 -2.22
CA ASP A 407 -43.14 19.50 -0.84
C ASP A 407 -43.19 17.97 -0.64
N ALA A 408 -43.54 17.22 -1.68
CA ALA A 408 -43.55 15.76 -1.66
C ALA A 408 -42.14 15.15 -1.52
N HIS A 409 -41.11 15.79 -2.09
CA HIS A 409 -39.72 15.36 -1.95
C HIS A 409 -39.22 15.54 -0.51
N GLN A 410 -39.59 16.66 0.12
CA GLN A 410 -39.30 16.90 1.53
C GLN A 410 -40.00 15.90 2.46
N HIS A 411 -41.19 15.44 2.07
CA HIS A 411 -41.90 14.37 2.79
C HIS A 411 -41.17 13.02 2.68
N ASP A 412 -40.63 12.69 1.51
CA ASP A 412 -39.84 11.48 1.30
C ASP A 412 -38.55 11.48 2.17
N ILE A 413 -37.83 12.61 2.25
CA ILE A 413 -36.65 12.75 3.14
C ILE A 413 -37.02 12.52 4.61
N LYS A 414 -38.15 13.09 5.05
CA LYS A 414 -38.65 12.92 6.42
C LYS A 414 -39.03 11.46 6.70
N HIS A 415 -39.60 10.77 5.73
CA HIS A 415 -39.95 9.35 5.86
C HIS A 415 -38.69 8.47 5.93
N PHE A 416 -37.71 8.71 5.07
CA PHE A 416 -36.40 8.05 5.09
C PHE A 416 -35.69 8.24 6.44
N THR A 417 -35.63 9.47 6.93
CA THR A 417 -35.01 9.81 8.21
C THR A 417 -35.67 9.07 9.38
N LYS A 418 -37.01 8.97 9.39
CA LYS A 418 -37.73 8.19 10.42
C LYS A 418 -37.39 6.71 10.41
N GLY A 419 -37.21 6.12 9.22
CA GLY A 419 -36.81 4.72 9.08
C GLY A 419 -35.44 4.46 9.68
N LYS A 420 -34.44 5.28 9.35
CA LYS A 420 -33.06 5.14 9.84
C LYS A 420 -32.91 5.51 11.32
N VAL A 421 -33.65 6.50 11.83
CA VAL A 421 -33.65 6.81 13.28
C VAL A 421 -34.19 5.64 14.11
N ALA A 422 -35.12 4.84 13.59
CA ALA A 422 -35.56 3.61 14.25
C ALA A 422 -34.45 2.54 14.34
N GLU A 423 -33.51 2.53 13.38
CA GLU A 423 -32.31 1.68 13.43
C GLU A 423 -31.30 2.18 14.48
N ILE A 424 -31.12 3.51 14.58
CA ILE A 424 -30.27 4.15 15.61
C ILE A 424 -30.82 3.89 17.02
N HIS A 425 -32.15 3.95 17.20
CA HIS A 425 -32.81 3.65 18.48
C HIS A 425 -32.47 2.24 19.00
N ALA A 426 -32.20 1.28 18.11
CA ALA A 426 -31.82 -0.07 18.50
C ALA A 426 -30.43 -0.14 19.16
N ARG A 427 -29.53 0.81 18.86
CA ARG A 427 -28.19 0.94 19.48
C ARG A 427 -28.18 1.93 20.64
N PHE A 428 -28.81 3.08 20.46
CA PHE A 428 -28.84 4.18 21.43
C PHE A 428 -30.30 4.41 21.87
N PRO A 429 -30.66 4.12 23.14
CA PRO A 429 -32.04 4.21 23.58
C PRO A 429 -32.50 5.68 23.67
N LEU A 430 -33.19 6.15 22.63
CA LEU A 430 -33.77 7.49 22.53
C LEU A 430 -35.20 7.51 23.09
N THR A 431 -35.60 8.59 23.74
CA THR A 431 -37.02 8.83 24.03
C THR A 431 -37.78 9.23 22.76
N LYS A 432 -39.10 9.00 22.73
CA LYS A 432 -39.94 9.43 21.59
C LYS A 432 -39.84 10.92 21.28
N GLN A 433 -39.58 11.76 22.28
CA GLN A 433 -39.39 13.19 22.06
C GLN A 433 -38.05 13.50 21.38
N GLU A 434 -36.99 12.77 21.71
CA GLU A 434 -35.67 12.92 21.09
C GLU A 434 -35.66 12.40 19.66
N GLU A 435 -36.37 11.30 19.36
CA GLU A 435 -36.54 10.81 17.99
C GLU A 435 -37.26 11.83 17.09
N GLU A 436 -38.35 12.41 17.59
CA GLU A 436 -39.12 13.42 16.86
C GLU A 436 -38.30 14.71 16.64
N ALA A 437 -37.50 15.10 17.63
CA ALA A 437 -36.58 16.24 17.55
C ALA A 437 -35.47 15.99 16.52
N LEU A 438 -34.83 14.81 16.54
CA LEU A 438 -33.75 14.43 15.63
C LEU A 438 -34.24 14.37 14.18
N VAL A 439 -35.39 13.73 13.94
CA VAL A 439 -36.02 13.67 12.62
C VAL A 439 -36.32 15.08 12.11
N SER A 440 -36.82 15.97 12.97
CA SER A 440 -37.10 17.35 12.59
C SER A 440 -35.82 18.13 12.28
N LYS A 441 -34.77 17.99 13.11
CA LYS A 441 -33.47 18.67 12.98
C LYS A 441 -32.79 18.29 11.65
N ILE A 442 -32.67 17.00 11.36
CA ILE A 442 -32.06 16.48 10.12
C ILE A 442 -32.89 16.84 8.89
N SER A 443 -34.22 16.70 8.96
CA SER A 443 -35.09 17.07 7.83
C SER A 443 -35.03 18.57 7.53
N SER A 444 -34.88 19.44 8.54
CA SER A 444 -34.74 20.88 8.29
C SER A 444 -33.35 21.26 7.76
N ALA A 445 -32.29 20.63 8.27
CA ALA A 445 -30.92 20.92 7.89
C ALA A 445 -30.55 20.35 6.51
N SER A 446 -31.26 19.31 6.04
CA SER A 446 -31.02 18.69 4.74
C SER A 446 -31.32 19.60 3.54
N GLN A 447 -32.18 20.62 3.70
CA GLN A 447 -32.57 21.55 2.64
C GLN A 447 -32.92 20.87 1.29
N GLY A 448 -33.50 19.67 1.34
CA GLY A 448 -33.86 18.89 0.15
C GLY A 448 -32.79 17.90 -0.35
N MET A 449 -31.68 17.71 0.36
CA MET A 449 -30.60 16.77 0.00
C MET A 449 -30.72 15.44 0.79
N PHE A 450 -30.96 14.34 0.07
CA PHE A 450 -30.93 13.00 0.67
C PHE A 450 -29.54 12.61 1.14
N LEU A 451 -28.50 13.02 0.41
CA LEU A 451 -27.11 12.74 0.75
C LEU A 451 -26.73 13.30 2.12
N TYR A 452 -27.12 14.54 2.43
CA TYR A 452 -26.88 15.12 3.76
C TYR A 452 -27.57 14.28 4.85
N ALA A 453 -28.85 13.93 4.65
CA ALA A 453 -29.59 13.11 5.60
C ALA A 453 -28.92 11.75 5.80
N ARG A 454 -28.49 11.09 4.72
CA ARG A 454 -27.77 9.81 4.75
C ARG A 454 -26.43 9.92 5.50
N VAL A 455 -25.58 10.87 5.11
CA VAL A 455 -24.24 11.05 5.69
C VAL A 455 -24.31 11.32 7.20
N VAL A 456 -25.21 12.20 7.62
CA VAL A 456 -25.38 12.51 9.05
C VAL A 456 -25.97 11.32 9.81
N LEU A 457 -26.97 10.61 9.25
CA LEU A 457 -27.56 9.43 9.90
C LEU A 457 -26.58 8.26 10.00
N ASP A 458 -25.79 8.00 8.96
CA ASP A 458 -24.79 6.93 8.95
C ASP A 458 -23.63 7.24 9.90
N HIS A 459 -23.21 8.52 9.97
CA HIS A 459 -22.23 8.97 10.96
C HIS A 459 -22.74 8.72 12.39
N LEU A 460 -23.94 9.19 12.72
CA LEU A 460 -24.57 8.98 14.03
C LEU A 460 -24.78 7.50 14.35
N ALA A 461 -25.16 6.68 13.36
CA ALA A 461 -25.32 5.24 13.53
C ALA A 461 -23.99 4.49 13.71
N GLY A 462 -22.90 5.03 13.18
CA GLY A 462 -21.55 4.49 13.23
C GLY A 462 -20.76 4.80 14.50
N MET A 463 -21.25 5.71 15.35
CA MET A 463 -20.56 6.10 16.59
C MET A 463 -20.53 4.93 17.59
N ASP A 464 -19.42 4.81 18.34
CA ASP A 464 -19.20 3.71 19.28
C ASP A 464 -19.41 4.11 20.75
N SER A 465 -19.49 5.41 21.04
CA SER A 465 -19.66 5.97 22.37
C SER A 465 -20.98 6.74 22.52
N THR A 466 -21.71 6.45 23.60
CA THR A 466 -22.91 7.23 23.96
C THR A 466 -22.58 8.68 24.29
N GLN A 467 -21.39 8.95 24.85
CA GLN A 467 -20.95 10.31 25.18
C GLN A 467 -20.68 11.12 23.92
N GLU A 468 -19.99 10.55 22.93
CA GLU A 468 -19.72 11.24 21.66
C GLU A 468 -21.02 11.50 20.88
N PHE A 469 -21.95 10.54 20.94
CA PHE A 469 -23.28 10.72 20.36
C PHE A 469 -24.07 11.85 21.03
N GLU A 470 -23.99 12.00 22.37
CA GLU A 470 -24.62 13.11 23.09
C GLU A 470 -23.95 14.47 22.77
N ASP A 471 -22.61 14.50 22.72
CA ASP A 471 -21.82 15.70 22.44
C ASP A 471 -22.03 16.22 21.00
N GLU A 472 -22.19 15.33 20.01
CA GLU A 472 -22.48 15.69 18.60
C GLU A 472 -23.92 16.19 18.41
N LEU A 473 -24.84 15.87 19.32
CA LEU A 473 -26.24 16.32 19.27
C LEU A 473 -26.46 17.73 19.83
N GLU A 474 -25.46 18.32 20.50
CA GLU A 474 -25.51 19.70 21.01
C GLU A 474 -25.69 20.74 19.88
N GLU A 475 -26.24 21.91 20.19
CA GLU A 475 -26.55 22.94 19.17
C GLU A 475 -25.29 23.58 18.56
N GLU A 476 -24.16 23.61 19.27
CA GLU A 476 -22.92 24.24 18.78
C GLU A 476 -22.07 23.32 17.89
N THR A 477 -22.23 22.00 18.00
CA THR A 477 -21.43 20.97 17.32
C THR A 477 -22.15 20.36 16.11
N PHE A 478 -23.49 20.29 16.14
CA PHE A 478 -24.26 19.64 15.08
C PHE A 478 -24.09 20.32 13.70
N PRO A 479 -23.79 19.56 12.62
CA PRO A 479 -23.46 20.15 11.33
C PRO A 479 -24.68 20.81 10.68
N GLU A 480 -24.64 22.14 10.51
CA GLU A 480 -25.73 22.91 9.91
C GLU A 480 -25.86 22.72 8.38
N ASP A 481 -24.79 22.28 7.72
CA ASP A 481 -24.69 22.11 6.26
C ASP A 481 -23.76 20.93 5.90
N LEU A 482 -23.77 20.54 4.61
CA LEU A 482 -22.95 19.42 4.12
C LEU A 482 -21.45 19.73 4.22
N ASP A 483 -21.02 20.97 4.04
CA ASP A 483 -19.60 21.34 4.11
C ASP A 483 -19.02 21.16 5.51
N ARG A 484 -19.76 21.53 6.57
CA ARG A 484 -19.36 21.26 7.95
C ARG A 484 -19.48 19.79 8.31
N ALA A 485 -20.50 19.08 7.82
CA ALA A 485 -20.58 17.63 7.98
C ALA A 485 -19.34 16.96 7.37
N CYS A 486 -19.01 17.30 6.12
CA CYS A 486 -17.82 16.82 5.42
C CYS A 486 -16.53 17.29 6.10
N LYS A 487 -16.44 18.51 6.63
CA LYS A 487 -15.24 18.99 7.34
C LYS A 487 -15.01 18.27 8.66
N SER A 488 -16.08 17.96 9.40
CA SER A 488 -16.03 17.12 10.60
C SER A 488 -15.55 15.70 10.22
N ILE A 489 -16.13 15.11 9.18
CA ILE A 489 -15.74 13.79 8.65
C ILE A 489 -14.33 13.79 8.03
N CYS A 490 -13.89 14.87 7.37
CA CYS A 490 -12.55 14.99 6.81
C CYS A 490 -11.50 15.23 7.89
N SER A 491 -11.87 15.86 9.01
CA SER A 491 -10.99 15.90 10.18
C SER A 491 -10.80 14.51 10.81
N SER A 492 -11.72 13.57 10.59
CA SER A 492 -11.52 12.14 10.86
C SER A 492 -10.84 11.37 9.71
N LEU A 493 -10.41 12.03 8.62
CA LEU A 493 -9.60 11.43 7.54
C LEU A 493 -8.10 11.71 7.69
N VAL A 494 -7.70 12.51 8.69
CA VAL A 494 -6.30 12.82 8.97
C VAL A 494 -6.01 12.57 10.46
N ASP A 495 -5.10 11.65 10.73
CA ASP A 495 -4.63 11.33 12.06
C ASP A 495 -3.35 12.12 12.35
N LEU A 496 -3.29 12.69 13.55
CA LEU A 496 -2.08 13.28 14.10
C LEU A 496 -1.46 12.26 15.05
N THR A 497 -0.44 11.57 14.58
CA THR A 497 0.30 10.62 15.41
C THR A 497 1.49 11.33 16.07
N ASN A 498 1.64 11.14 17.37
CA ASN A 498 2.80 11.67 18.08
C ASN A 498 4.05 10.86 17.67
N CYS A 499 5.19 11.51 17.45
CA CYS A 499 6.44 10.80 17.23
C CYS A 499 6.82 9.95 18.47
N ASP A 500 7.10 8.67 18.27
CA ASP A 500 7.48 7.71 19.33
C ASP A 500 8.66 8.16 20.19
N ILE A 501 9.59 8.92 19.60
CA ILE A 501 10.79 9.41 20.27
C ILE A 501 10.46 10.61 21.19
N PHE A 502 9.45 11.40 20.82
CA PHE A 502 9.07 12.65 21.51
C PHE A 502 7.54 12.78 21.62
N PRO A 503 6.92 12.03 22.54
CA PRO A 503 5.47 12.07 22.70
C PRO A 503 5.02 13.46 23.21
N ASN A 504 3.92 13.97 22.63
CA ASN A 504 3.28 15.24 22.99
C ASN A 504 4.05 16.53 22.65
N ILE A 505 4.95 16.48 21.67
CA ILE A 505 5.58 17.69 21.10
C ILE A 505 4.91 18.00 19.78
N GLU A 506 4.17 19.12 19.70
CA GLU A 506 3.40 19.52 18.51
C GLU A 506 4.27 19.65 17.25
N SER A 507 5.53 20.09 17.38
CA SER A 507 6.47 20.19 16.24
C SER A 507 6.89 18.85 15.66
N GLU A 508 6.67 17.74 16.37
CA GLU A 508 7.07 16.39 15.98
C GLU A 508 5.87 15.48 15.68
N GLN A 509 4.66 16.05 15.58
CA GLN A 509 3.48 15.28 15.18
C GLN A 509 3.56 14.94 13.69
N VAL A 510 3.27 13.68 13.39
CA VAL A 510 3.20 13.18 12.02
C VAL A 510 1.74 13.26 11.59
N VAL A 511 1.52 13.97 10.49
CA VAL A 511 0.20 14.07 9.85
C VAL A 511 0.05 12.91 8.88
N THR A 512 -0.85 11.99 9.17
CA THR A 512 -1.13 10.80 8.34
C THR A 512 -2.56 10.83 7.83
N MET A 513 -2.77 10.50 6.56
CA MET A 513 -4.13 10.25 6.07
C MET A 513 -4.64 8.93 6.70
N VAL A 514 -5.79 8.96 7.37
CA VAL A 514 -6.39 7.84 8.13
C VAL A 514 -6.75 6.66 7.23
N HIS A 515 -7.07 6.94 5.96
CA HIS A 515 -7.56 5.93 5.03
C HIS A 515 -6.79 5.94 3.71
N GLU A 516 -6.05 4.86 3.45
CA GLU A 516 -5.23 4.66 2.25
C GLU A 516 -6.05 4.73 0.95
N THR A 517 -7.34 4.38 1.01
CA THR A 517 -8.26 4.50 -0.14
C THR A 517 -8.47 5.94 -0.59
N ALA A 518 -8.38 6.93 0.30
CA ALA A 518 -8.50 8.35 -0.06
C ALA A 518 -7.27 8.81 -0.85
N THR A 519 -6.07 8.41 -0.43
CA THR A 519 -4.82 8.67 -1.18
C THR A 519 -4.85 8.00 -2.56
N LYS A 520 -5.28 6.72 -2.62
CA LYS A 520 -5.43 5.99 -3.88
C LYS A 520 -6.46 6.63 -4.80
N TYR A 521 -7.55 7.16 -4.25
CA TYR A 521 -8.57 7.88 -5.00
C TYR A 521 -8.01 9.17 -5.61
N LEU A 522 -7.28 9.99 -4.83
CA LEU A 522 -6.69 11.24 -5.32
C LEU A 522 -5.65 11.03 -6.42
N VAL A 523 -4.87 9.94 -6.33
CA VAL A 523 -3.90 9.56 -7.36
C VAL A 523 -4.60 8.97 -8.59
N ARG A 524 -5.56 8.05 -8.41
CA ARG A 524 -6.31 7.43 -9.53
C ARG A 524 -7.15 8.44 -10.30
N ASN A 525 -7.69 9.44 -9.62
CA ASN A 525 -8.49 10.51 -10.22
C ASN A 525 -7.62 11.61 -10.88
N GLY A 526 -6.29 11.44 -10.91
CA GLY A 526 -5.36 12.40 -11.52
C GLY A 526 -5.26 13.75 -10.81
N THR A 527 -5.85 13.88 -9.61
CA THR A 527 -5.77 15.08 -8.78
C THR A 527 -4.36 15.28 -8.22
N VAL A 528 -3.64 14.18 -7.95
CA VAL A 528 -2.22 14.18 -7.57
C VAL A 528 -1.43 13.34 -8.58
N ASN A 529 -0.47 13.96 -9.27
CA ASN A 529 0.39 13.28 -10.24
C ASN A 529 1.74 12.92 -9.60
N LEU A 530 1.88 11.67 -9.16
CA LEU A 530 3.09 11.20 -8.45
C LEU A 530 4.39 11.36 -9.26
N LEU A 531 4.34 11.19 -10.58
CA LEU A 531 5.52 11.39 -11.43
C LEU A 531 6.00 12.84 -11.42
N HIS A 532 5.06 13.79 -11.47
CA HIS A 532 5.36 15.22 -11.39
C HIS A 532 6.00 15.56 -10.04
N GLU A 533 5.44 15.05 -8.95
CA GLU A 533 5.96 15.27 -7.61
C GLU A 533 7.35 14.64 -7.42
N HIS A 534 7.61 13.44 -7.94
CA HIS A 534 8.95 12.84 -7.91
C HIS A 534 9.98 13.65 -8.70
N VAL A 535 9.60 14.17 -9.87
CA VAL A 535 10.47 15.06 -10.67
C VAL A 535 10.79 16.34 -9.90
N ASP A 536 9.79 16.98 -9.29
CA ASP A 536 9.98 18.21 -8.54
C ASP A 536 10.82 17.99 -7.28
N MET A 537 10.58 16.88 -6.57
CA MET A 537 11.37 16.50 -5.40
C MET A 537 12.81 16.11 -5.76
N ALA A 538 13.03 15.42 -6.89
CA ALA A 538 14.37 15.14 -7.40
C ALA A 538 15.15 16.43 -7.73
N LEU A 539 14.50 17.37 -8.44
CA LEU A 539 15.06 18.68 -8.75
C LEU A 539 15.36 19.48 -7.49
N PHE A 540 14.43 19.50 -6.54
CA PHE A 540 14.57 20.22 -5.28
C PHE A 540 15.72 19.65 -4.46
N CYS A 541 15.77 18.34 -4.22
CA CYS A 541 16.83 17.69 -3.46
C CYS A 541 18.22 17.93 -4.09
N CYS A 542 18.34 17.76 -5.40
CA CYS A 542 19.61 18.00 -6.11
C CYS A 542 20.07 19.45 -6.00
N ARG A 543 19.17 20.41 -6.22
CA ARG A 543 19.50 21.85 -6.14
C ARG A 543 19.79 22.28 -4.72
N TYR A 544 19.04 21.77 -3.75
CA TYR A 544 19.21 22.05 -2.33
C TYR A 544 20.57 21.55 -1.82
N LEU A 545 20.94 20.29 -2.09
CA LEU A 545 22.25 19.74 -1.71
C LEU A 545 23.44 20.33 -2.51
N SER A 546 23.16 20.97 -3.66
CA SER A 546 24.15 21.71 -4.45
C SER A 546 24.23 23.19 -4.10
N SER A 547 23.40 23.66 -3.18
CA SER A 547 23.27 25.09 -2.88
C SER A 547 24.51 25.63 -2.14
N ARG A 548 24.58 26.96 -2.05
CA ARG A 548 25.74 27.69 -1.51
C ARG A 548 26.16 27.21 -0.10
N PRO A 549 25.25 26.96 0.86
CA PRO A 549 25.62 26.49 2.21
C PRO A 549 26.37 25.16 2.23
N PHE A 550 26.17 24.28 1.25
CA PHE A 550 26.85 22.98 1.14
C PHE A 550 28.16 23.06 0.34
N THR A 551 28.31 24.04 -0.57
CA THR A 551 29.42 24.13 -1.53
C THR A 551 30.52 25.13 -1.16
N THR A 552 30.24 26.15 -0.35
CA THR A 552 31.20 27.25 -0.07
C THR A 552 32.24 26.97 1.03
N GLY A 553 32.30 25.75 1.55
CA GLY A 553 33.47 25.19 2.23
C GLY A 553 33.88 25.83 3.56
N LYS A 554 33.56 25.15 4.68
CA LYS A 554 34.25 25.09 6.00
C LYS A 554 34.78 26.39 6.68
N HIS A 555 34.65 27.58 6.11
CA HIS A 555 35.35 28.80 6.55
C HIS A 555 34.52 30.10 6.54
N GLN A 556 33.20 30.05 6.31
CA GLN A 556 32.30 31.19 6.54
C GLN A 556 31.13 30.83 7.46
N ASN A 557 30.64 31.85 8.16
CA ASN A 557 29.71 31.75 9.28
C ASN A 557 28.29 31.36 8.81
N ILE A 558 28.01 30.06 8.65
CA ILE A 558 26.68 29.51 8.35
C ILE A 558 25.68 29.65 9.51
N SER A 559 26.06 30.36 10.59
CA SER A 559 25.20 30.63 11.74
C SER A 559 23.86 31.26 11.36
N ALA A 560 23.84 32.13 10.36
CA ALA A 560 22.62 32.79 9.91
C ALA A 560 21.65 31.78 9.25
N ASP A 561 22.19 30.86 8.43
CA ASP A 561 21.41 29.81 7.77
C ASP A 561 20.91 28.75 8.78
N ILE A 562 21.72 28.44 9.80
CA ILE A 562 21.31 27.57 10.92
C ILE A 562 20.16 28.21 11.71
N GLN A 563 20.29 29.49 12.04
CA GLN A 563 19.27 30.22 12.82
C GLN A 563 17.97 30.45 12.03
N SER A 564 17.99 30.38 10.70
CA SER A 564 16.80 30.49 9.87
C SER A 564 16.06 29.16 9.68
N GLY A 565 16.58 28.04 10.22
CA GLY A 565 16.01 26.70 9.99
C GLY A 565 16.24 26.16 8.58
N TYR A 566 17.25 26.69 7.85
CA TYR A 566 17.51 26.31 6.46
C TYR A 566 17.78 24.80 6.31
N PHE A 567 18.33 24.17 7.35
CA PHE A 567 18.80 22.79 7.30
C PHE A 567 17.75 21.74 7.71
N GLY A 568 16.51 22.14 8.03
CA GLY A 568 15.46 21.20 8.45
C GLY A 568 15.16 20.09 7.44
N PHE A 569 15.38 20.34 6.14
CA PHE A 569 15.18 19.36 5.06
C PHE A 569 16.45 18.57 4.68
N LEU A 570 17.58 18.80 5.38
CA LEU A 570 18.88 18.19 5.09
C LEU A 570 18.84 16.66 5.04
N ASP A 571 18.28 16.05 6.07
CA ASP A 571 18.37 14.60 6.25
C ASP A 571 17.47 13.85 5.27
N TYR A 572 16.30 14.40 4.94
CA TYR A 572 15.43 13.86 3.89
C TYR A 572 16.12 13.94 2.53
N ALA A 573 16.61 15.13 2.16
CA ALA A 573 17.25 15.33 0.86
C ALA A 573 18.46 14.41 0.67
N ALA A 574 19.31 14.26 1.69
CA ALA A 574 20.49 13.41 1.62
C ALA A 574 20.17 11.90 1.54
N ALA A 575 19.04 11.46 2.11
CA ALA A 575 18.64 10.06 2.13
C ALA A 575 17.79 9.62 0.93
N HIS A 576 17.08 10.56 0.27
CA HIS A 576 16.04 10.22 -0.73
C HIS A 576 16.24 10.88 -2.11
N TYR A 577 17.30 11.65 -2.34
CA TYR A 577 17.52 12.30 -3.64
C TYR A 577 17.66 11.29 -4.79
N ASP A 578 18.32 10.16 -4.54
CA ASP A 578 18.59 9.12 -5.53
C ASP A 578 17.33 8.30 -5.85
N VAL A 579 16.51 8.03 -4.85
CA VAL A 579 15.19 7.39 -5.00
C VAL A 579 14.31 8.21 -5.94
N HIS A 580 14.18 9.52 -5.70
CA HIS A 580 13.36 10.38 -6.56
C HIS A 580 13.89 10.48 -8.01
N ILE A 581 15.21 10.43 -8.20
CA ILE A 581 15.81 10.38 -9.55
C ILE A 581 15.48 9.08 -10.25
N GLN A 582 15.57 7.94 -9.55
CA GLN A 582 15.27 6.62 -10.11
C GLN A 582 13.80 6.50 -10.52
N GLU A 583 12.88 6.95 -9.67
CA GLU A 583 11.44 6.96 -9.95
C GLU A 583 11.09 7.87 -11.14
N ALA A 584 11.77 9.02 -11.27
CA ALA A 584 11.63 9.90 -12.42
C ALA A 584 12.18 9.28 -13.73
N GLU A 585 13.20 8.41 -13.64
CA GLU A 585 13.82 7.74 -14.80
C GLU A 585 13.09 6.46 -15.25
N ALA A 586 12.28 5.84 -14.39
CA ALA A 586 11.66 4.53 -14.64
C ALA A 586 10.34 4.55 -15.43
N SER A 587 9.72 5.72 -15.67
CA SER A 587 8.40 5.84 -16.32
C SER A 587 8.48 6.06 -17.85
N ASP A 588 7.58 5.41 -18.60
CA ASP A 588 7.46 5.51 -20.07
C ASP A 588 7.09 6.94 -20.54
N VAL A 589 7.82 7.44 -21.53
CA VAL A 589 7.99 8.88 -21.77
C VAL A 589 6.94 9.45 -22.73
N SER A 590 6.07 10.32 -22.20
CA SER A 590 5.37 11.38 -22.97
C SER A 590 6.35 12.49 -23.38
N THR A 591 6.06 13.23 -24.46
CA THR A 591 6.93 14.30 -24.97
C THR A 591 7.18 15.45 -23.98
N ASP A 592 6.27 15.73 -23.04
CA ASP A 592 6.46 16.74 -21.98
C ASP A 592 7.37 16.24 -20.83
N SER A 593 7.25 14.95 -20.47
CA SER A 593 8.11 14.31 -19.46
C SER A 593 9.58 14.21 -19.88
N ALA A 594 9.87 14.16 -21.19
CA ALA A 594 11.23 14.10 -21.71
C ALA A 594 12.08 15.34 -21.37
N LEU A 595 11.48 16.54 -21.45
CA LEU A 595 12.17 17.81 -21.15
C LEU A 595 12.50 17.95 -19.65
N ARG A 596 11.58 17.50 -18.79
CA ARG A 596 11.77 17.55 -17.33
C ARG A 596 12.78 16.51 -16.85
N LEU A 597 12.78 15.33 -17.47
CA LEU A 597 13.77 14.29 -17.21
C LEU A 597 15.20 14.74 -17.54
N GLU A 598 15.35 15.51 -18.61
CA GLU A 598 16.65 16.10 -18.96
C GLU A 598 17.10 17.15 -17.93
N ALA A 599 16.15 17.90 -17.35
CA ALA A 599 16.43 18.83 -16.24
C ALA A 599 16.87 18.10 -14.95
N VAL A 600 16.26 16.94 -14.64
CA VAL A 600 16.66 16.08 -13.50
C VAL A 600 18.09 15.56 -13.70
N LYS A 601 18.42 15.06 -14.90
CA LYS A 601 19.77 14.61 -15.24
C LYS A 601 20.81 15.73 -15.13
N ALA A 602 20.47 16.94 -15.59
CA ALA A 602 21.33 18.11 -15.46
C ALA A 602 21.54 18.52 -13.99
N ALA A 603 20.49 18.44 -13.16
CA ALA A 603 20.57 18.73 -11.73
C ALA A 603 21.42 17.69 -10.97
N ALA A 604 21.26 16.40 -11.29
CA ALA A 604 22.07 15.31 -10.73
C ALA A 604 23.57 15.46 -11.09
N PHE A 605 23.87 15.86 -12.33
CA PHE A 605 25.24 16.19 -12.74
C PHE A 605 25.79 17.40 -11.98
N GLY A 606 24.97 18.42 -11.76
CA GLY A 606 25.31 19.58 -10.93
C GLY A 606 25.67 19.19 -9.49
N LEU A 607 24.91 18.27 -8.90
CA LEU A 607 25.13 17.72 -7.55
C LEU A 607 26.46 16.97 -7.45
N ALA A 608 26.75 16.11 -8.42
CA ALA A 608 28.02 15.40 -8.48
C ALA A 608 29.22 16.37 -8.58
N LYS A 609 29.10 17.40 -9.42
CA LYS A 609 30.15 18.42 -9.60
C LYS A 609 30.34 19.28 -8.35
N ALA A 610 29.27 19.56 -7.62
CA ALA A 610 29.29 20.39 -6.41
C ALA A 610 29.99 19.68 -5.23
N ASN A 611 29.85 18.36 -5.11
CA ASN A 611 30.34 17.59 -3.97
C ASN A 611 31.66 16.84 -4.23
N CYS A 612 31.97 16.48 -5.49
CA CYS A 612 33.19 15.73 -5.85
C CYS A 612 34.30 16.67 -6.36
N LYS A 613 35.53 16.54 -5.83
CA LYS A 613 36.68 17.40 -6.19
C LYS A 613 37.36 17.05 -7.53
N GLU A 614 37.11 15.87 -8.08
CA GLU A 614 37.62 15.43 -9.38
C GLU A 614 36.46 14.81 -10.17
N VAL A 615 36.02 15.45 -11.25
CA VAL A 615 35.13 14.82 -12.24
C VAL A 615 36.03 14.25 -13.34
N PRO A 616 36.09 12.92 -13.57
CA PRO A 616 36.83 12.38 -14.69
C PRO A 616 36.19 12.89 -15.99
N ALA A 617 37.00 13.46 -16.87
CA ALA A 617 36.57 13.86 -18.20
C ALA A 617 35.99 12.64 -18.94
N GLN A 618 34.89 12.88 -19.64
CA GLN A 618 34.15 11.95 -20.48
C GLN A 618 35.03 10.84 -21.08
N THR A 619 34.90 9.64 -20.55
CA THR A 619 35.20 8.42 -21.28
C THR A 619 33.95 7.56 -21.22
N GLU A 620 33.29 7.47 -22.36
CA GLU A 620 32.26 6.48 -22.61
C GLU A 620 32.85 5.09 -22.33
N GLN A 621 32.08 4.29 -21.59
CA GLN A 621 32.25 2.87 -21.27
C GLN A 621 32.84 2.51 -19.89
N THR A 622 31.95 1.84 -19.13
CA THR A 622 32.21 0.89 -18.03
C THR A 622 32.78 1.41 -16.71
N ASP A 623 31.93 2.06 -15.88
CA ASP A 623 31.89 1.90 -14.40
C ASP A 623 30.88 2.89 -13.74
N LYS A 624 29.56 2.69 -13.94
CA LYS A 624 28.51 3.46 -13.24
C LYS A 624 28.52 3.33 -11.68
N PRO A 625 28.79 2.17 -11.05
CA PRO A 625 28.61 2.02 -9.59
C PRO A 625 29.68 2.73 -8.74
N LYS A 626 30.88 3.00 -9.28
CA LYS A 626 31.95 3.67 -8.54
C LYS A 626 31.69 5.16 -8.35
N THR A 627 31.08 5.83 -9.32
CA THR A 627 30.81 7.27 -9.26
C THR A 627 29.70 7.60 -8.25
N THR A 628 28.69 6.73 -8.12
CA THR A 628 27.60 6.86 -7.13
C THR A 628 28.11 6.71 -5.70
N GLN A 629 28.93 5.68 -5.42
CA GLN A 629 29.52 5.48 -4.08
C GLN A 629 30.42 6.64 -3.64
N VAL A 630 31.17 7.25 -4.56
CA VAL A 630 32.01 8.42 -4.26
C VAL A 630 31.15 9.65 -3.92
N LEU A 631 30.04 9.84 -4.63
CA LEU A 631 29.10 10.93 -4.35
C LEU A 631 28.39 10.74 -3.00
N GLU A 632 27.92 9.53 -2.70
CA GLU A 632 27.29 9.19 -1.42
C GLU A 632 28.22 9.46 -0.22
N LEU A 633 29.48 9.06 -0.32
CA LEU A 633 30.48 9.33 0.72
C LEU A 633 30.74 10.83 0.89
N ALA A 634 30.79 11.59 -0.21
CA ALA A 634 30.99 13.03 -0.16
C ALA A 634 29.77 13.76 0.47
N ILE A 635 28.56 13.35 0.14
CA ILE A 635 27.33 13.88 0.75
C ILE A 635 27.30 13.52 2.24
N GLN A 636 27.66 12.28 2.61
CA GLN A 636 27.71 11.83 4.00
C GLN A 636 28.65 12.69 4.86
N ASP A 637 29.86 12.95 4.35
CA ASP A 637 30.84 13.78 5.03
C ASP A 637 30.36 15.22 5.19
N ASN A 638 29.70 15.78 4.16
CA ASN A 638 29.15 17.13 4.21
C ASN A 638 28.00 17.25 5.22
N VAL A 639 27.07 16.29 5.24
CA VAL A 639 25.98 16.24 6.24
C VAL A 639 26.55 16.16 7.65
N LEU A 640 27.59 15.34 7.87
CA LEU A 640 28.22 15.18 9.19
C LEU A 640 28.84 16.49 9.69
N VAL A 641 29.51 17.23 8.79
CA VAL A 641 30.08 18.55 9.09
C VAL A 641 28.96 19.54 9.48
N VAL A 642 27.87 19.59 8.71
CA VAL A 642 26.75 20.51 8.99
C VAL A 642 26.06 20.15 10.31
N ARG A 643 25.76 18.86 10.57
CA ARG A 643 25.19 18.39 11.85
C ARG A 643 26.05 18.77 13.06
N THR A 644 27.38 18.68 12.91
CA THR A 644 28.32 19.07 13.97
C THR A 644 28.25 20.56 14.25
N LEU A 645 28.17 21.39 13.21
CA LEU A 645 28.05 22.85 13.33
C LEU A 645 26.72 23.26 13.96
N ILE A 646 25.61 22.62 13.59
CA ILE A 646 24.28 22.83 14.21
C ILE A 646 24.35 22.50 15.70
N SER A 647 24.95 21.36 16.07
CA SER A 647 25.09 20.93 17.47
C SER A 647 25.91 21.95 18.29
N LEU A 648 27.04 22.41 17.76
CA LEU A 648 27.88 23.44 18.38
C LEU A 648 27.18 24.80 18.53
N GLN A 649 26.25 25.13 17.64
CA GLN A 649 25.49 26.37 17.67
C GLN A 649 24.33 26.31 18.67
N ARG A 650 23.69 25.13 18.78
CA ARG A 650 22.63 24.83 19.75
C ARG A 650 23.15 24.92 21.19
N GLU A 651 24.40 24.52 21.43
CA GLU A 651 25.06 24.68 22.74
C GLU A 651 25.32 26.15 23.14
N LYS A 652 25.32 27.09 22.19
CA LYS A 652 25.68 28.51 22.40
C LYS A 652 24.49 29.47 22.42
N SER A 653 23.30 29.03 22.05
CA SER A 653 22.13 29.89 21.78
C SER A 653 20.93 29.53 22.66
N GLU A 654 19.88 30.37 22.69
CA GLU A 654 18.63 30.07 23.40
C GLU A 654 17.91 28.86 22.77
N THR A 655 17.55 27.86 23.58
CA THR A 655 16.98 26.58 23.14
C THR A 655 15.67 26.72 22.36
N ALA A 656 14.86 27.73 22.70
CA ALA A 656 13.53 27.94 22.12
C ALA A 656 13.52 28.17 20.60
N ILE A 657 14.54 28.81 20.03
CA ILE A 657 14.63 29.04 18.57
C ILE A 657 14.88 27.72 17.85
N PHE A 658 15.82 26.92 18.36
CA PHE A 658 16.15 25.62 17.78
C PHE A 658 15.01 24.60 17.94
N ASP A 659 14.29 24.64 19.06
CA ASP A 659 13.13 23.77 19.29
C ASP A 659 11.99 24.12 18.30
N ALA A 660 11.87 25.39 17.89
CA ALA A 660 10.86 25.83 16.91
C ALA A 660 11.24 25.57 15.44
N THR A 661 12.54 25.54 15.10
CA THR A 661 12.99 25.41 13.69
C THR A 661 13.54 24.04 13.32
N GLU A 662 14.18 23.34 14.27
CA GLU A 662 14.92 22.09 14.04
C GLU A 662 14.44 20.94 14.95
N GLY A 663 13.48 21.21 15.85
CA GLY A 663 12.93 20.23 16.77
C GLY A 663 13.89 19.79 17.90
N PRO A 664 13.48 18.83 18.76
CA PRO A 664 14.30 18.27 19.83
C PRO A 664 15.52 17.48 19.31
N ILE A 665 16.54 17.31 20.16
CA ILE A 665 17.81 16.67 19.76
C ILE A 665 17.58 15.18 19.47
N ARG A 666 17.76 14.78 18.21
CA ARG A 666 17.76 13.37 17.76
C ARG A 666 19.20 12.86 17.65
N HIS A 667 19.49 11.70 18.25
CA HIS A 667 20.81 11.07 18.12
C HIS A 667 20.87 10.23 16.83
N LYS A 668 21.29 10.86 15.72
CA LYS A 668 21.21 10.29 14.37
C LYS A 668 22.43 9.44 13.98
N CYS A 669 22.20 8.37 13.22
CA CYS A 669 23.27 7.56 12.64
C CYS A 669 24.04 8.35 11.56
N HIS A 670 25.32 8.06 11.39
CA HIS A 670 26.21 8.74 10.43
C HIS A 670 26.22 8.10 9.03
N LYS A 671 25.59 6.93 8.86
CA LYS A 671 25.52 6.20 7.59
C LYS A 671 24.24 6.57 6.83
N ILE A 672 24.34 7.17 5.64
CA ILE A 672 23.18 7.65 4.85
C ILE A 672 22.15 6.56 4.58
N GLN A 673 22.61 5.37 4.20
CA GLN A 673 21.74 4.24 3.85
C GLN A 673 21.10 3.54 5.08
N CYS A 674 21.35 4.03 6.29
CA CYS A 674 20.76 3.49 7.50
C CYS A 674 19.38 4.12 7.73
N SER A 675 18.37 3.31 8.08
CA SER A 675 17.05 3.82 8.47
C SER A 675 17.09 4.78 9.68
N LYS A 676 18.10 4.64 10.55
CA LYS A 676 18.36 5.54 11.69
C LYS A 676 19.14 6.81 11.32
N PHE A 677 19.39 7.07 10.04
CA PHE A 677 20.05 8.27 9.54
C PHE A 677 19.18 9.52 9.67
N ALA A 678 17.94 9.46 9.20
CA ALA A 678 16.99 10.58 9.27
C ALA A 678 16.16 10.53 10.56
N THR A 679 15.67 9.34 10.94
CA THR A 679 14.77 9.14 12.09
C THR A 679 15.45 9.34 13.44
N GLY A 680 16.69 8.86 13.58
CA GLY A 680 17.52 8.95 14.78
C GLY A 680 17.16 7.96 15.89
N CYS A 681 17.93 8.03 16.98
CA CYS A 681 17.79 7.21 18.18
C CYS A 681 17.38 8.08 19.39
N PRO A 682 16.68 7.49 20.37
CA PRO A 682 16.16 8.23 21.53
C PRO A 682 17.25 8.69 22.52
N SER A 683 18.46 8.12 22.45
CA SER A 683 19.57 8.52 23.31
C SER A 683 20.92 8.28 22.65
N GLU A 684 21.95 8.96 23.14
CA GLU A 684 23.34 8.74 22.71
C GLU A 684 23.81 7.31 23.03
N ALA A 685 23.31 6.71 24.11
CA ALA A 685 23.60 5.32 24.47
C ALA A 685 23.02 4.34 23.43
N ALA A 686 21.76 4.55 23.01
CA ALA A 686 21.12 3.76 21.96
C ALA A 686 21.84 3.93 20.61
N LEU A 687 22.29 5.14 20.28
CA LEU A 687 23.10 5.38 19.08
C LEU A 687 24.46 4.66 19.13
N LYS A 688 25.13 4.63 20.29
CA LYS A 688 26.40 3.89 20.48
C LYS A 688 26.21 2.39 20.35
N GLU A 689 25.13 1.84 20.91
CA GLU A 689 24.79 0.43 20.74
C GLU A 689 24.51 0.08 19.27
N HIS A 690 23.72 0.90 18.59
CA HIS A 690 23.45 0.75 17.15
C HIS A 690 24.73 0.88 16.30
N SER A 691 25.61 1.83 16.62
CA SER A 691 26.87 2.06 15.89
C SER A 691 27.87 0.91 16.09
N ALA A 692 27.87 0.25 17.25
CA ALA A 692 28.73 -0.90 17.52
C ALA A 692 28.44 -2.10 16.58
N VAL A 693 27.24 -2.19 16.02
CA VAL A 693 26.88 -3.17 14.98
C VAL A 693 27.67 -2.92 13.69
N HIS A 694 27.89 -1.65 13.35
CA HIS A 694 28.68 -1.25 12.18
C HIS A 694 30.19 -1.30 12.44
N GLU A 695 30.65 -0.93 13.64
CA GLU A 695 32.07 -0.76 13.96
C GLU A 695 32.77 -2.03 14.51
N ARG A 696 32.00 -2.99 15.08
CA ARG A 696 32.49 -4.25 15.67
C ARG A 696 33.77 -4.11 16.54
N PRO A 697 33.71 -3.33 17.63
CA PRO A 697 34.91 -2.90 18.36
C PRO A 697 35.61 -3.99 19.18
N PHE A 698 34.93 -5.08 19.56
CA PHE A 698 35.48 -6.11 20.46
C PHE A 698 36.28 -7.17 19.69
N ARG A 699 37.60 -7.04 19.64
CA ARG A 699 38.49 -7.92 18.85
C ARG A 699 39.17 -8.99 19.71
N CYS A 700 39.41 -10.17 19.14
CA CYS A 700 40.15 -11.23 19.81
C CYS A 700 41.62 -10.82 20.08
N PRO A 701 42.20 -11.11 21.26
CA PRO A 701 43.59 -10.78 21.56
C PRO A 701 44.62 -11.65 20.82
N HIS A 702 44.21 -12.80 20.27
CA HIS A 702 45.10 -13.68 19.51
C HIS A 702 45.21 -13.21 18.06
N THR A 703 46.38 -12.70 17.66
CA THR A 703 46.64 -12.15 16.31
C THR A 703 46.44 -13.14 15.19
N ASP A 704 46.63 -14.44 15.47
CA ASP A 704 46.49 -15.53 14.51
C ASP A 704 45.03 -16.03 14.42
N CYS A 705 44.11 -15.42 15.16
CA CYS A 705 42.70 -15.77 15.17
C CYS A 705 41.88 -14.86 14.24
N PHE A 706 40.94 -15.44 13.49
CA PHE A 706 40.06 -14.69 12.59
C PHE A 706 39.29 -13.55 13.29
N ALA A 707 38.90 -13.78 14.56
CA ALA A 707 38.16 -12.83 15.37
C ALA A 707 38.97 -11.57 15.76
N HIS A 708 40.28 -11.55 15.53
CA HIS A 708 41.12 -10.36 15.67
C HIS A 708 40.83 -9.34 14.56
N THR A 709 40.67 -9.84 13.33
CA THR A 709 40.41 -9.04 12.12
C THR A 709 38.93 -8.65 12.02
N VAL A 710 38.02 -9.58 12.28
CA VAL A 710 36.57 -9.38 12.12
C VAL A 710 35.99 -8.53 13.26
N GLY A 711 36.34 -8.84 14.51
CA GLY A 711 35.77 -8.20 15.70
C GLY A 711 34.29 -8.52 15.94
N TYR A 712 33.80 -8.19 17.13
CA TYR A 712 32.43 -8.42 17.57
C TYR A 712 31.75 -7.12 17.98
N ALA A 713 30.42 -7.09 17.86
CA ALA A 713 29.58 -5.98 18.32
C ALA A 713 29.43 -5.95 19.86
N SER A 714 29.68 -7.06 20.57
CA SER A 714 29.56 -7.13 22.03
C SER A 714 30.66 -7.98 22.70
N SER A 715 30.98 -7.66 23.96
CA SER A 715 31.95 -8.40 24.77
C SER A 715 31.53 -9.86 25.02
N GLN A 716 30.23 -10.13 25.19
CA GLN A 716 29.71 -11.47 25.46
C GLN A 716 29.98 -12.44 24.28
N ARG A 717 29.94 -11.95 23.04
CA ARG A 717 30.31 -12.75 21.86
C ARG A 717 31.80 -13.05 21.81
N LEU A 718 32.63 -12.05 22.14
CA LEU A 718 34.07 -12.27 22.27
C LEU A 718 34.41 -13.30 23.36
N GLU A 719 33.69 -13.28 24.49
CA GLU A 719 33.83 -14.30 25.55
C GLU A 719 33.46 -15.69 25.03
N SER A 720 32.30 -15.83 24.37
CA SER A 720 31.84 -17.10 23.77
C SER A 720 32.83 -17.64 22.73
N HIS A 721 33.37 -16.78 21.87
CA HIS A 721 34.47 -17.11 20.95
C HIS A 721 35.69 -17.66 21.69
N ASN A 722 36.15 -16.96 22.74
CA ASN A 722 37.29 -17.38 23.54
C ASN A 722 37.03 -18.74 24.21
N GLU A 723 35.81 -19.03 24.65
CA GLU A 723 35.45 -20.34 25.18
C GLU A 723 35.58 -21.46 24.14
N VAL A 724 35.21 -21.20 22.89
CA VAL A 724 35.15 -22.22 21.84
C VAL A 724 36.52 -22.47 21.18
N PHE A 725 37.33 -21.42 21.00
CA PHE A 725 38.59 -21.46 20.25
C PHE A 725 39.85 -21.33 21.11
N HIS A 726 39.76 -20.73 22.31
CA HIS A 726 40.94 -20.36 23.11
C HIS A 726 40.96 -20.94 24.54
N GLN A 727 39.92 -21.64 24.98
CA GLN A 727 40.00 -22.40 26.25
C GLN A 727 41.01 -23.54 26.14
N SER A 728 42.20 -23.32 26.67
CA SER A 728 43.17 -24.34 27.04
C SER A 728 42.82 -24.92 28.42
N GLU A 729 42.59 -26.24 28.48
CA GLU A 729 42.70 -27.09 29.68
C GLU A 729 41.90 -26.67 30.94
N SER A 730 40.58 -26.94 31.03
CA SER A 730 39.92 -27.24 32.34
C SER A 730 38.43 -27.60 32.28
N ARG A 731 37.99 -28.38 31.30
CA ARG A 731 36.77 -29.20 31.46
C ARG A 731 37.02 -30.62 30.99
N ALA A 732 37.79 -31.36 31.79
CA ALA A 732 37.46 -32.75 32.02
C ALA A 732 36.05 -32.78 32.65
N LYS A 733 34.99 -32.67 31.83
CA LYS A 733 33.70 -33.22 32.21
C LYS A 733 33.99 -34.71 32.40
N GLY A 734 33.95 -35.16 33.66
CA GLY A 734 34.15 -36.56 34.00
C GLY A 734 33.17 -37.43 33.24
N VAL A 735 33.57 -37.89 32.06
CA VAL A 735 32.97 -39.05 31.43
C VAL A 735 33.73 -40.22 32.03
N PHE A 736 33.00 -40.99 32.84
CA PHE A 736 33.46 -42.26 33.38
C PHE A 736 33.99 -43.12 32.22
N PRO A 737 35.19 -43.72 32.29
CA PRO A 737 35.69 -44.53 31.20
C PRO A 737 34.80 -45.78 31.11
N SER A 738 33.96 -45.85 30.08
CA SER A 738 33.47 -47.13 29.61
C SER A 738 34.62 -47.78 28.86
N ASP A 739 35.12 -48.88 29.41
CA ASP A 739 36.13 -49.73 28.78
C ASP A 739 35.85 -49.88 27.29
N LEU A 740 36.63 -49.19 26.47
CA LEU A 740 36.68 -49.39 25.03
C LEU A 740 38.04 -50.00 24.76
N GLU A 741 37.99 -51.29 24.46
CA GLU A 741 39.07 -52.11 23.96
C GLU A 741 39.89 -51.34 22.91
N THR A 742 41.20 -51.64 22.88
CA THR A 742 42.26 -51.11 22.03
C THR A 742 41.96 -51.19 20.53
N GLY A 743 41.01 -50.40 20.05
CA GLY A 743 40.78 -50.11 18.64
C GLY A 743 41.60 -48.88 18.25
N GLU A 744 42.36 -48.99 17.16
CA GLU A 744 43.09 -47.88 16.57
C GLU A 744 42.16 -46.68 16.35
N TRP A 745 42.46 -45.54 16.97
CA TRP A 745 41.75 -44.30 16.70
C TRP A 745 41.83 -43.98 15.21
N ASN A 746 40.75 -43.43 14.65
CA ASN A 746 40.78 -42.83 13.32
C ASN A 746 40.54 -41.32 13.39
N LEU A 747 40.89 -40.59 12.32
CA LEU A 747 40.77 -39.13 12.24
C LEU A 747 39.38 -38.61 12.65
N TYR A 748 38.31 -39.34 12.31
CA TYR A 748 36.95 -38.95 12.67
C TYR A 748 36.71 -39.05 14.20
N GLU A 749 37.15 -40.13 14.84
CA GLU A 749 37.05 -40.30 16.29
C GLU A 749 37.88 -39.27 17.05
N ALA A 750 39.07 -38.93 16.55
CA ALA A 750 39.90 -37.87 17.13
C ALA A 750 39.21 -36.50 17.05
N CYS A 751 38.60 -36.16 15.90
CA CYS A 751 37.81 -34.94 15.72
C CYS A 751 36.58 -34.91 16.64
N LYS A 752 35.88 -36.03 16.82
CA LYS A 752 34.72 -36.15 17.71
C LYS A 752 35.10 -36.04 19.19
N ALA A 753 36.23 -36.61 19.57
CA ALA A 753 36.75 -36.62 20.94
C ALA A 753 37.34 -35.27 21.37
N GLY A 754 37.64 -34.36 20.44
CA GLY A 754 38.25 -33.06 20.76
C GLY A 754 39.77 -33.12 20.94
N ASN A 755 40.44 -34.17 20.45
CA ASN A 755 41.88 -34.34 20.61
C ASN A 755 42.64 -33.77 19.40
N LEU A 756 43.01 -32.49 19.47
CA LEU A 756 43.74 -31.79 18.41
C LEU A 756 45.12 -32.42 18.12
N ASP A 757 45.80 -32.96 19.13
CA ASP A 757 47.13 -33.55 18.96
C ASP A 757 47.09 -34.84 18.14
N GLU A 758 46.07 -35.68 18.36
CA GLU A 758 45.80 -36.86 17.53
C GLU A 758 45.38 -36.48 16.11
N VAL A 759 44.55 -35.43 15.93
CA VAL A 759 44.22 -34.89 14.59
C VAL A 759 45.48 -34.44 13.85
N LYS A 760 46.39 -33.71 14.52
CA LYS A 760 47.69 -33.29 13.98
C LYS A 760 48.61 -34.49 13.71
N ARG A 761 48.54 -35.55 14.50
CA ARG A 761 49.31 -36.79 14.28
C ARG A 761 48.85 -37.49 13.01
N PHE A 762 47.54 -37.72 12.85
CA PHE A 762 46.98 -38.32 11.64
C PHE A 762 47.26 -37.48 10.38
N HIS A 763 47.20 -36.15 10.47
CA HIS A 763 47.57 -35.28 9.35
C HIS A 763 49.04 -35.45 8.95
N ARG A 764 49.97 -35.53 9.92
CA ARG A 764 51.40 -35.80 9.67
C ARG A 764 51.65 -37.18 9.07
N GLU A 765 50.81 -38.15 9.40
CA GLU A 765 50.83 -39.51 8.82
C GLU A 765 50.22 -39.58 7.40
N GLY A 766 49.79 -38.45 6.85
CA GLY A 766 49.24 -38.36 5.49
C GLY A 766 47.76 -38.71 5.39
N ALA A 767 47.02 -38.68 6.50
CA ALA A 767 45.57 -38.90 6.48
C ALA A 767 44.86 -37.81 5.67
N ASP A 768 43.95 -38.22 4.78
CA ASP A 768 43.11 -37.29 4.02
C ASP A 768 42.09 -36.62 4.94
N LEU A 769 42.28 -35.31 5.18
CA LEU A 769 41.38 -34.48 6.00
C LEU A 769 39.99 -34.29 5.36
N LYS A 770 39.85 -34.56 4.06
CA LYS A 770 38.61 -34.39 3.28
C LYS A 770 37.79 -35.69 3.18
N ILE A 771 38.23 -36.76 3.85
CA ILE A 771 37.59 -38.07 3.77
C ILE A 771 36.11 -38.00 4.18
N THR A 772 35.22 -38.55 3.36
CA THR A 772 33.78 -38.62 3.66
C THR A 772 33.32 -40.07 3.57
N ARG A 773 32.76 -40.61 4.67
CA ARG A 773 32.28 -42.00 4.71
C ARG A 773 30.74 -42.06 4.72
N PRO A 774 30.09 -42.91 3.90
CA PRO A 774 28.62 -42.95 3.73
C PRO A 774 27.75 -43.18 4.97
N LYS A 775 28.33 -43.58 6.12
CA LYS A 775 27.62 -43.81 7.39
C LYS A 775 28.19 -43.05 8.59
N ILE A 776 29.40 -42.51 8.47
CA ILE A 776 30.16 -41.91 9.59
C ILE A 776 30.22 -40.37 9.43
N GLY A 777 30.20 -39.85 8.20
CA GLY A 777 30.24 -38.40 7.93
C GLY A 777 31.65 -37.87 7.65
N SER A 778 31.79 -36.54 7.65
CA SER A 778 33.07 -35.81 7.49
C SER A 778 33.74 -35.58 8.86
N PRO A 779 35.09 -35.67 8.97
CA PRO A 779 35.82 -35.29 10.17
C PRO A 779 35.50 -33.88 10.66
N LEU A 780 35.33 -32.92 9.72
CA LEU A 780 34.94 -31.55 10.07
C LEU A 780 33.53 -31.49 10.64
N CYS A 781 32.57 -32.25 10.09
CA CYS A 781 31.21 -32.33 10.66
C CYS A 781 31.24 -32.92 12.09
N ALA A 782 32.11 -33.91 12.36
CA ALA A 782 32.24 -34.49 13.69
C ALA A 782 32.72 -33.46 14.73
N ALA A 783 33.72 -32.64 14.36
CA ALA A 783 34.22 -31.56 15.20
C ALA A 783 33.14 -30.49 15.43
N VAL A 784 32.37 -30.12 14.40
CA VAL A 784 31.27 -29.14 14.50
C VAL A 784 30.16 -29.65 15.43
N GLU A 785 29.70 -30.89 15.25
CA GLU A 785 28.65 -31.47 16.08
C GLU A 785 29.07 -31.54 17.56
N ALA A 786 30.33 -31.89 17.81
CA ALA A 786 30.91 -31.93 19.15
C ALA A 786 31.21 -30.53 19.74
N GLY A 787 31.31 -29.49 18.90
CA GLY A 787 31.56 -28.10 19.32
C GLY A 787 33.04 -27.73 19.46
N HIS A 788 33.94 -28.46 18.81
CA HIS A 788 35.40 -28.28 18.95
C HIS A 788 35.95 -27.26 17.95
N GLY A 789 35.72 -25.96 18.21
CA GLY A 789 36.09 -24.88 17.30
C GLY A 789 37.58 -24.84 16.92
N HIS A 790 38.49 -25.09 17.86
CA HIS A 790 39.94 -25.17 17.61
C HIS A 790 40.33 -26.29 16.61
N ILE A 791 39.59 -27.41 16.58
CA ILE A 791 39.78 -28.46 15.56
C ILE A 791 39.17 -28.01 14.22
N CYS A 792 38.01 -27.35 14.23
CA CYS A 792 37.40 -26.78 13.03
C CYS A 792 38.34 -25.78 12.35
N GLN A 793 38.96 -24.88 13.13
CA GLN A 793 39.98 -23.94 12.66
C GLN A 793 41.15 -24.67 11.99
N TYR A 794 41.73 -25.64 12.68
CA TYR A 794 42.86 -26.42 12.14
C TYR A 794 42.52 -27.11 10.82
N LEU A 795 41.35 -27.74 10.70
CA LEU A 795 40.94 -28.42 9.47
C LEU A 795 40.73 -27.45 8.31
N VAL A 796 40.08 -26.30 8.56
CA VAL A 796 39.82 -25.27 7.54
C VAL A 796 41.12 -24.60 7.08
N ASP A 797 42.04 -24.27 8.00
CA ASP A 797 43.36 -23.71 7.67
C ASP A 797 44.20 -24.65 6.79
N ASN A 798 43.95 -25.96 6.91
CA ASN A 798 44.58 -26.99 6.08
C ASN A 798 43.74 -27.36 4.83
N GLY A 799 42.86 -26.46 4.39
CA GLY A 799 42.21 -26.50 3.08
C GLY A 799 40.96 -27.39 3.01
N VAL A 800 40.34 -27.73 4.14
CA VAL A 800 39.01 -28.36 4.19
C VAL A 800 37.93 -27.28 4.04
N ASP A 801 37.14 -27.37 2.96
CA ASP A 801 36.05 -26.43 2.68
C ASP A 801 34.82 -26.72 3.56
N PRO A 802 34.36 -25.76 4.41
CA PRO A 802 33.21 -25.95 5.28
C PRO A 802 31.86 -25.96 4.53
N PHE A 803 31.81 -25.48 3.29
CA PHE A 803 30.59 -25.43 2.46
C PHE A 803 30.42 -26.66 1.54
N ARG A 804 31.42 -27.55 1.50
CA ARG A 804 31.40 -28.74 0.64
C ARG A 804 30.72 -29.93 1.33
N GLY A 805 29.76 -30.55 0.62
CA GLY A 805 29.13 -31.81 1.01
C GLY A 805 29.79 -33.04 0.37
N GLY A 806 29.64 -34.21 0.99
CA GLY A 806 29.90 -35.52 0.41
C GLY A 806 28.89 -35.92 -0.68
N SER A 807 29.23 -36.97 -1.43
CA SER A 807 28.57 -37.43 -2.68
C SER A 807 27.02 -37.51 -2.64
N LYS A 808 26.41 -37.18 -3.79
CA LYS A 808 24.98 -36.92 -4.10
C LYS A 808 23.95 -38.04 -3.80
N LYS A 809 24.30 -39.15 -3.15
CA LYS A 809 23.38 -40.31 -3.02
C LYS A 809 22.84 -40.59 -1.61
N ILE A 810 23.40 -40.00 -0.56
CA ILE A 810 22.91 -40.12 0.83
C ILE A 810 23.13 -38.78 1.51
N THR A 811 22.20 -38.36 2.36
CA THR A 811 22.14 -37.13 3.16
C THR A 811 23.44 -36.77 3.88
N SER A 812 24.44 -36.29 3.15
CA SER A 812 25.67 -35.80 3.74
C SER A 812 25.39 -34.37 4.20
N ARG A 813 25.16 -34.18 5.50
CA ARG A 813 25.12 -32.85 6.12
C ARG A 813 26.45 -32.14 5.87
N THR A 814 26.42 -30.95 5.28
CA THR A 814 27.61 -30.09 5.19
C THR A 814 28.01 -29.61 6.59
N PRO A 815 29.30 -29.30 6.84
CA PRO A 815 29.75 -28.75 8.11
C PRO A 815 28.96 -27.51 8.56
N VAL A 816 28.66 -26.60 7.64
CA VAL A 816 27.85 -25.40 7.91
C VAL A 816 26.42 -25.77 8.32
N VAL A 817 25.79 -26.72 7.63
CA VAL A 817 24.44 -27.19 8.02
C VAL A 817 24.47 -27.86 9.39
N ALA A 818 25.52 -28.63 9.71
CA ALA A 818 25.68 -29.19 11.05
C ALA A 818 25.81 -28.10 12.13
N ALA A 819 26.49 -26.98 11.84
CA ALA A 819 26.60 -25.85 12.75
C ALA A 819 25.23 -25.19 13.02
N ILE A 820 24.41 -25.03 11.98
CA ILE A 820 23.05 -24.48 12.08
C ILE A 820 22.16 -25.36 12.97
N TYR A 821 22.08 -26.67 12.68
CA TYR A 821 21.22 -27.59 13.45
C TYR A 821 21.69 -27.84 14.89
N ARG A 822 22.96 -27.55 15.19
CA ARG A 822 23.56 -27.72 16.53
C ARG A 822 23.76 -26.39 17.26
N GLU A 823 23.27 -25.29 16.71
CA GLU A 823 23.33 -23.95 17.32
C GLU A 823 24.77 -23.51 17.65
N ARG A 824 25.72 -23.90 16.78
CA ARG A 824 27.15 -23.59 16.95
C ARG A 824 27.48 -22.25 16.30
N HIS A 825 26.94 -21.18 16.87
CA HIS A 825 27.05 -19.81 16.35
C HIS A 825 28.49 -19.35 16.09
N GLU A 826 29.40 -19.55 17.04
CA GLU A 826 30.82 -19.16 16.89
C GLU A 826 31.53 -19.91 15.75
N ILE A 827 31.21 -21.20 15.57
CA ILE A 827 31.78 -22.03 14.50
C ILE A 827 31.16 -21.66 13.14
N LEU A 828 29.86 -21.35 13.12
CA LEU A 828 29.18 -20.83 11.94
C LEU A 828 29.79 -19.50 11.50
N GLU A 829 29.95 -18.54 12.43
CA GLU A 829 30.54 -17.24 12.15
C GLU A 829 31.99 -17.38 11.66
N PHE A 830 32.79 -18.27 12.25
CA PHE A 830 34.10 -18.63 11.73
C PHE A 830 34.04 -19.11 10.27
N PHE A 831 33.18 -20.08 9.95
CA PHE A 831 33.07 -20.61 8.58
C PHE A 831 32.69 -19.55 7.56
N LEU A 832 31.79 -18.63 7.91
CA LEU A 832 31.34 -17.55 7.04
C LEU A 832 32.44 -16.54 6.72
N HIS A 833 33.42 -16.36 7.61
CA HIS A 833 34.55 -15.45 7.43
C HIS A 833 35.85 -16.16 7.02
N SER A 834 35.82 -17.50 6.82
CA SER A 834 36.97 -18.29 6.39
C SER A 834 36.98 -18.52 4.86
N GLY A 835 38.14 -18.38 4.21
CA GLY A 835 38.29 -18.60 2.77
C GLY A 835 37.62 -17.53 1.88
N ASN A 836 37.17 -17.91 0.67
CA ASN A 836 36.51 -17.01 -0.28
C ASN A 836 35.01 -16.75 0.03
N GLY A 837 34.54 -17.12 1.23
CA GLY A 837 33.13 -17.06 1.61
C GLY A 837 32.23 -18.05 0.85
N PRO A 838 30.93 -18.12 1.19
CA PRO A 838 29.97 -18.97 0.48
C PRO A 838 29.65 -18.41 -0.91
N SER A 839 29.59 -19.31 -1.91
CA SER A 839 28.96 -19.00 -3.20
C SER A 839 27.45 -18.80 -3.02
N ASP A 840 26.79 -18.15 -3.98
CA ASP A 840 25.36 -17.83 -3.90
C ASP A 840 24.48 -19.07 -3.67
N SER A 841 24.79 -20.18 -4.35
CA SER A 841 24.10 -21.46 -4.13
C SER A 841 24.31 -22.02 -2.72
N LYS A 842 25.51 -21.88 -2.14
CA LYS A 842 25.80 -22.37 -0.80
C LYS A 842 25.25 -21.48 0.30
N LEU A 843 25.19 -20.18 0.04
CA LEU A 843 24.51 -19.24 0.92
C LEU A 843 22.99 -19.49 0.90
N ALA A 844 22.39 -19.69 -0.28
CA ALA A 844 20.97 -20.03 -0.41
C ALA A 844 20.62 -21.35 0.31
N GLU A 845 21.44 -22.40 0.13
CA GLU A 845 21.29 -23.67 0.86
C GLU A 845 21.32 -23.43 2.38
N SER A 846 22.25 -22.62 2.86
CA SER A 846 22.41 -22.34 4.30
C SER A 846 21.22 -21.55 4.87
N ILE A 847 20.74 -20.53 4.15
CA ILE A 847 19.55 -19.73 4.52
C ILE A 847 18.33 -20.63 4.61
N ALA A 848 18.08 -21.45 3.58
CA ALA A 848 16.97 -22.40 3.56
C ALA A 848 17.03 -23.35 4.77
N ARG A 849 18.22 -23.85 5.14
CA ARG A 849 18.39 -24.74 6.30
C ARG A 849 18.21 -24.04 7.64
N ALA A 850 18.57 -22.76 7.77
CA ALA A 850 18.30 -21.97 8.98
C ALA A 850 16.78 -21.75 9.19
N ILE A 851 16.06 -21.46 8.10
CA ILE A 851 14.60 -21.35 8.10
C ILE A 851 13.96 -22.68 8.52
N HIS A 852 14.35 -23.80 7.88
CA HIS A 852 13.83 -25.14 8.22
C HIS A 852 14.14 -25.56 9.66
N ALA A 853 15.33 -25.21 10.16
CA ALA A 853 15.73 -25.51 11.53
C ALA A 853 15.08 -24.59 12.57
N ASN A 854 14.33 -23.56 12.13
CA ASN A 854 13.75 -22.51 12.97
C ASN A 854 14.80 -21.77 13.84
N GLN A 855 15.93 -21.38 13.23
CA GLN A 855 17.08 -20.79 13.92
C GLN A 855 17.28 -19.31 13.55
N PRO A 856 16.67 -18.35 14.28
CA PRO A 856 16.76 -16.92 13.96
C PRO A 856 18.18 -16.37 14.04
N ALA A 857 18.97 -16.80 15.02
CA ALA A 857 20.34 -16.33 15.21
C ALA A 857 21.24 -16.74 14.03
N ALA A 858 21.11 -17.98 13.55
CA ALA A 858 21.83 -18.45 12.37
C ALA A 858 21.37 -17.73 11.10
N LEU A 859 20.06 -17.49 10.93
CA LEU A 859 19.53 -16.72 9.82
C LEU A 859 20.13 -15.30 9.79
N ASN A 860 20.10 -14.58 10.91
CA ASN A 860 20.66 -13.24 11.01
C ASN A 860 22.16 -13.21 10.69
N MET A 861 22.94 -14.20 11.15
CA MET A 861 24.35 -14.31 10.78
C MET A 861 24.53 -14.48 9.28
N LEU A 862 23.71 -15.29 8.62
CA LEU A 862 23.77 -15.53 7.17
C LEU A 862 23.40 -14.30 6.34
N LEU A 863 22.40 -13.53 6.78
CA LEU A 863 21.94 -12.32 6.10
C LEU A 863 22.93 -11.17 6.23
N THR A 864 23.58 -11.05 7.39
CA THR A 864 24.53 -9.96 7.67
C THR A 864 25.91 -10.13 7.03
N ILE A 865 26.16 -11.23 6.31
CA ILE A 865 27.42 -11.43 5.55
C ILE A 865 27.52 -10.46 4.37
N ARG A 866 26.37 -10.09 3.78
CA ARG A 866 26.29 -9.25 2.59
C ARG A 866 25.27 -8.12 2.80
N GLN A 867 25.39 -7.03 2.04
CA GLN A 867 24.36 -5.99 2.06
C GLN A 867 23.07 -6.51 1.42
N PRO A 868 21.88 -5.97 1.77
CA PRO A 868 20.61 -6.38 1.17
C PRO A 868 20.62 -6.40 -0.38
N GLY A 869 21.16 -5.35 -1.01
CA GLY A 869 21.28 -5.27 -2.48
C GLY A 869 22.17 -6.35 -3.12
N ASP A 870 23.13 -6.90 -2.38
CA ASP A 870 24.05 -7.95 -2.86
C ASP A 870 23.46 -9.36 -2.77
N HIS A 871 22.20 -9.49 -2.33
CA HIS A 871 21.49 -10.77 -2.28
C HIS A 871 20.77 -11.11 -3.58
N ALA A 872 20.76 -10.25 -4.60
CA ALA A 872 20.01 -10.44 -5.85
C ALA A 872 20.11 -11.86 -6.45
N GLY A 873 21.32 -12.43 -6.51
CA GLY A 873 21.56 -13.80 -7.01
C GLY A 873 21.14 -14.93 -6.05
N VAL A 874 21.06 -14.64 -4.75
CA VAL A 874 20.69 -15.58 -3.68
C VAL A 874 19.17 -15.68 -3.56
N ILE A 875 18.44 -14.56 -3.72
CA ILE A 875 16.99 -14.48 -3.53
C ILE A 875 16.24 -15.49 -4.37
N SER A 876 16.62 -15.62 -5.65
CA SER A 876 15.98 -16.54 -6.59
C SER A 876 16.26 -18.02 -6.27
N LEU A 877 17.33 -18.33 -5.53
CA LEU A 877 17.75 -19.69 -5.21
C LEU A 877 17.16 -20.20 -3.89
N VAL A 878 16.90 -19.32 -2.91
CA VAL A 878 16.35 -19.72 -1.59
C VAL A 878 15.02 -20.48 -1.70
N PRO A 879 14.02 -20.02 -2.48
CA PRO A 879 12.77 -20.77 -2.70
C PRO A 879 13.00 -22.20 -3.20
N VAL A 880 13.90 -22.36 -4.17
CA VAL A 880 14.23 -23.65 -4.77
C VAL A 880 14.89 -24.57 -3.73
N GLU A 881 15.79 -24.04 -2.91
CA GLU A 881 16.45 -24.81 -1.84
C GLU A 881 15.50 -25.18 -0.68
N ILE A 882 14.53 -24.31 -0.37
CA ILE A 882 13.48 -24.62 0.59
C ILE A 882 12.64 -25.80 0.09
N ILE A 883 12.24 -25.80 -1.19
CA ILE A 883 11.44 -26.88 -1.81
C ILE A 883 12.26 -28.18 -1.98
N SER A 884 13.51 -28.09 -2.43
CA SER A 884 14.37 -29.25 -2.75
C SER A 884 14.75 -30.07 -1.51
N SER A 885 14.74 -29.44 -0.34
CA SER A 885 15.11 -30.07 0.94
C SER A 885 14.12 -31.11 1.49
N THR A 886 13.01 -31.32 0.78
CA THR A 886 11.87 -32.16 1.21
C THR A 886 12.12 -33.67 1.12
N ASP A 887 13.30 -34.09 0.64
CA ASP A 887 13.74 -35.49 0.59
C ASP A 887 14.47 -35.97 1.88
N LEU A 888 14.45 -35.16 2.94
CA LEU A 888 15.06 -35.50 4.23
C LEU A 888 14.10 -36.34 5.09
N ARG A 889 14.20 -37.67 4.95
CA ARG A 889 13.52 -38.70 5.78
C ARG A 889 13.84 -38.66 7.30
N GLU A 890 14.52 -37.64 7.81
CA GLU A 890 14.94 -37.55 9.23
C GLU A 890 14.75 -36.17 9.91
N ILE A 891 14.00 -35.23 9.32
CA ILE A 891 13.46 -34.13 10.13
C ILE A 891 12.24 -34.69 10.86
N ARG A 892 12.32 -34.70 12.20
CA ARG A 892 11.34 -35.22 13.18
C ARG A 892 10.02 -35.64 12.53
N VAL A 893 9.79 -36.95 12.49
CA VAL A 893 8.46 -37.53 12.25
C VAL A 893 7.46 -36.68 13.03
N ASN A 894 6.63 -35.91 12.32
CA ASN A 894 5.54 -35.05 12.81
C ASN A 894 5.82 -33.57 13.15
N ALA A 895 6.95 -32.96 12.79
CA ALA A 895 7.14 -31.51 12.94
C ALA A 895 7.30 -30.81 11.58
N HIS A 896 6.19 -30.34 11.01
CA HIS A 896 6.17 -29.46 9.84
C HIS A 896 5.79 -28.05 10.35
N PRO A 897 6.77 -27.14 10.54
CA PRO A 897 6.48 -25.80 11.03
C PRO A 897 5.59 -25.07 10.03
N ILE A 898 4.51 -24.47 10.53
CA ILE A 898 3.66 -23.53 9.75
C ILE A 898 4.15 -22.10 9.93
N ASN A 899 5.04 -21.85 10.91
CA ASN A 899 5.51 -20.52 11.25
C ASN A 899 6.23 -19.86 10.05
N THR A 900 5.69 -18.73 9.60
CA THR A 900 6.22 -17.93 8.49
C THR A 900 7.19 -16.84 8.94
N THR A 901 7.32 -16.58 10.25
CA THR A 901 8.10 -15.46 10.80
C THR A 901 9.50 -15.40 10.20
N LEU A 902 10.27 -16.49 10.20
CA LEU A 902 11.64 -16.48 9.66
C LEU A 902 11.72 -16.28 8.14
N ILE A 903 10.70 -16.74 7.40
CA ILE A 903 10.64 -16.55 5.95
C ILE A 903 10.30 -15.09 5.64
N HIS A 904 9.36 -14.49 6.38
CA HIS A 904 9.10 -13.05 6.30
C HIS A 904 10.29 -12.23 6.76
N THR A 905 10.99 -12.61 7.85
CA THR A 905 12.22 -11.92 8.30
C THR A 905 13.30 -11.94 7.21
N TRP A 906 13.49 -13.09 6.55
CA TRP A 906 14.40 -13.20 5.42
C TRP A 906 13.96 -12.29 4.26
N PHE A 907 12.69 -12.37 3.85
CA PHE A 907 12.19 -11.62 2.71
C PHE A 907 12.17 -10.11 2.99
N GLN A 908 11.81 -9.69 4.19
CA GLN A 908 11.84 -8.30 4.68
C GLN A 908 13.25 -7.73 4.71
N TYR A 909 14.26 -8.50 5.12
CA TYR A 909 15.65 -8.04 5.10
C TYR A 909 16.13 -7.72 3.69
N VAL A 910 15.72 -8.56 2.74
CA VAL A 910 16.16 -8.47 1.35
C VAL A 910 15.36 -7.43 0.56
N LYS A 911 14.05 -7.39 0.80
CA LYS A 911 13.07 -6.55 0.12
C LYS A 911 12.18 -5.84 1.13
N PRO A 912 12.76 -4.87 1.88
CA PRO A 912 12.02 -4.13 2.88
C PRO A 912 10.86 -3.32 2.27
N GLU A 913 10.93 -2.97 0.98
CA GLU A 913 9.89 -2.21 0.27
C GLU A 913 8.50 -2.89 0.26
N PHE A 914 8.42 -4.21 0.49
CA PHE A 914 7.14 -4.93 0.55
C PHE A 914 6.55 -5.05 1.96
N TYR A 915 7.16 -4.45 2.96
CA TYR A 915 6.71 -4.52 4.34
C TYR A 915 6.53 -3.12 4.93
N ASN A 916 5.48 -2.94 5.73
CA ASN A 916 5.30 -1.73 6.52
C ASN A 916 6.22 -1.72 7.76
N GLU A 917 6.19 -0.64 8.54
CA GLU A 917 6.99 -0.47 9.75
C GLU A 917 6.68 -1.52 10.84
N GLU A 918 5.47 -2.10 10.81
CA GLU A 918 5.03 -3.18 11.70
C GLU A 918 5.48 -4.58 11.23
N GLY A 919 6.12 -4.70 10.06
CA GLY A 919 6.55 -5.97 9.48
C GLY A 919 5.43 -6.78 8.83
N VAL A 920 4.32 -6.15 8.48
CA VAL A 920 3.22 -6.72 7.70
C VAL A 920 3.49 -6.54 6.21
N PHE A 921 3.26 -7.59 5.43
CA PHE A 921 3.42 -7.56 3.98
C PHE A 921 2.31 -6.72 3.32
N ILE A 922 2.67 -5.74 2.48
CA ILE A 922 1.75 -4.72 1.94
C ILE A 922 1.78 -4.59 0.42
N ALA A 923 2.40 -5.53 -0.30
CA ALA A 923 2.60 -5.39 -1.74
C ALA A 923 1.27 -5.45 -2.52
N GLU A 924 0.99 -4.43 -3.34
CA GLU A 924 -0.13 -4.44 -4.28
C GLU A 924 0.18 -5.36 -5.47
N SER A 925 -0.82 -6.15 -5.89
CA SER A 925 -0.69 -7.10 -7.00
C SER A 925 -0.28 -6.46 -8.33
N ASP A 926 -0.42 -5.14 -8.46
CA ASP A 926 -0.17 -4.38 -9.68
C ASP A 926 1.20 -3.70 -9.78
N CYS A 927 1.99 -3.69 -8.70
CA CYS A 927 3.36 -3.18 -8.72
C CYS A 927 4.23 -4.01 -9.67
N ALA A 928 4.93 -3.36 -10.60
CA ALA A 928 5.80 -4.04 -11.58
C ALA A 928 6.91 -4.85 -10.89
N ASP A 929 7.44 -4.37 -9.76
CA ASP A 929 8.42 -5.11 -8.96
C ASP A 929 7.79 -6.30 -8.23
N TYR A 930 6.58 -6.15 -7.68
CA TYR A 930 5.85 -7.29 -7.12
C TYR A 930 5.53 -8.33 -8.20
N LYS A 931 5.12 -7.91 -9.40
CA LYS A 931 4.92 -8.81 -10.55
C LYS A 931 6.22 -9.47 -10.98
N PHE A 932 7.34 -8.76 -11.02
CA PHE A 932 8.65 -9.32 -11.36
C PHE A 932 9.14 -10.34 -10.32
N TRP A 933 9.05 -10.02 -9.03
CA TRP A 933 9.45 -10.93 -7.95
C TRP A 933 8.47 -12.07 -7.76
N GLY A 934 7.18 -11.77 -7.91
CA GLY A 934 6.12 -12.76 -8.06
C GLY A 934 6.50 -13.72 -9.18
N ASP A 935 6.77 -13.23 -10.38
CA ASP A 935 7.20 -14.07 -11.50
C ASP A 935 8.50 -14.82 -11.22
N ILE A 936 9.44 -14.34 -10.40
CA ILE A 936 10.65 -15.11 -10.03
C ILE A 936 10.34 -16.22 -9.03
N ILE A 937 9.53 -15.94 -8.00
CA ILE A 937 9.16 -16.88 -6.94
C ILE A 937 8.13 -17.91 -7.46
N PHE A 938 7.23 -17.46 -8.34
CA PHE A 938 6.18 -18.20 -9.02
C PHE A 938 6.58 -18.68 -10.43
N ARG A 939 7.82 -18.42 -10.92
CA ARG A 939 8.29 -18.75 -12.29
C ARG A 939 8.16 -20.21 -12.64
N ASP A 940 8.35 -21.06 -11.64
CA ASP A 940 7.81 -22.39 -11.68
C ASP A 940 6.40 -22.32 -11.11
N LEU A 941 5.41 -22.30 -12.00
CA LEU A 941 3.99 -22.21 -11.68
C LEU A 941 3.54 -23.26 -10.63
N ASP A 942 4.32 -24.33 -10.41
CA ASP A 942 4.06 -25.37 -9.42
C ASP A 942 4.75 -25.19 -8.05
N SER A 943 5.40 -24.05 -7.75
CA SER A 943 6.12 -23.81 -6.48
C SER A 943 5.25 -24.06 -5.24
N LEU A 944 4.02 -23.53 -5.22
CA LEU A 944 3.05 -23.78 -4.14
C LEU A 944 2.69 -25.27 -4.05
N HIS A 945 2.46 -25.92 -5.20
CA HIS A 945 2.10 -27.33 -5.27
C HIS A 945 3.24 -28.24 -4.77
N ARG A 946 4.49 -27.91 -5.12
CA ARG A 946 5.68 -28.62 -4.64
C ARG A 946 5.93 -28.38 -3.17
N ALA A 947 5.73 -27.17 -2.66
CA ALA A 947 5.83 -26.86 -1.23
C ALA A 947 4.81 -27.67 -0.41
N LEU A 948 3.55 -27.71 -0.86
CA LEU A 948 2.47 -28.49 -0.24
C LEU A 948 2.75 -30.00 -0.30
N ARG A 949 3.16 -30.53 -1.46
CA ARG A 949 3.53 -31.95 -1.62
C ARG A 949 4.73 -32.34 -0.77
N GLY A 950 5.71 -31.44 -0.67
CA GLY A 950 6.93 -31.59 0.11
C GLY A 950 6.76 -31.34 1.60
N ARG A 951 5.58 -30.92 2.06
CA ARG A 951 5.25 -30.57 3.46
C ARG A 951 6.06 -29.39 4.02
N SER A 952 6.51 -28.49 3.15
CA SER A 952 7.13 -27.21 3.53
C SER A 952 6.02 -26.19 3.80
N TYR A 953 5.28 -26.38 4.89
CA TYR A 953 4.08 -25.61 5.17
C TYR A 953 4.34 -24.14 5.49
N SER A 954 5.44 -23.81 6.19
CA SER A 954 5.85 -22.42 6.38
C SER A 954 6.04 -21.69 5.06
N PHE A 955 6.68 -22.34 4.08
CA PHE A 955 6.88 -21.74 2.76
C PHE A 955 5.59 -21.68 1.94
N ALA A 956 4.75 -22.73 1.99
CA ALA A 956 3.43 -22.70 1.35
C ALA A 956 2.55 -21.58 1.92
N THR A 957 2.58 -21.37 3.24
CA THR A 957 1.87 -20.27 3.89
C THR A 957 2.42 -18.92 3.48
N PHE A 958 3.74 -18.75 3.47
CA PHE A 958 4.36 -17.53 2.94
C PHE A 958 3.90 -17.24 1.51
N LEU A 959 3.90 -18.23 0.62
CA LEU A 959 3.43 -18.07 -0.76
C LEU A 959 1.94 -17.69 -0.86
N MET A 960 1.10 -18.14 0.08
CA MET A 960 -0.29 -17.72 0.17
C MET A 960 -0.42 -16.29 0.71
N ASP A 961 0.45 -15.89 1.62
CA ASP A 961 0.45 -14.55 2.22
C ASP A 961 0.97 -13.48 1.22
N ILE A 962 1.86 -13.87 0.29
CA ILE A 962 2.46 -12.98 -0.73
C ILE A 962 1.92 -13.22 -2.15
N GLY A 963 0.87 -14.02 -2.34
CA GLY A 963 0.35 -14.40 -3.65
C GLY A 963 -1.03 -13.81 -3.91
N ASN A 964 -1.36 -13.52 -5.17
CA ASN A 964 -2.72 -13.14 -5.55
C ASN A 964 -3.67 -14.36 -5.56
N ASP A 965 -4.98 -14.09 -5.56
CA ASP A 965 -6.01 -15.13 -5.59
C ASP A 965 -5.90 -16.04 -6.82
N GLU A 966 -5.43 -15.52 -7.97
CA GLU A 966 -5.27 -16.29 -9.21
C GLU A 966 -4.22 -17.40 -9.07
N TYR A 967 -3.07 -17.13 -8.45
CA TYR A 967 -1.99 -18.11 -8.28
C TYR A 967 -2.37 -19.24 -7.31
N VAL A 968 -3.14 -18.93 -6.26
CA VAL A 968 -3.60 -19.93 -5.27
C VAL A 968 -4.70 -20.83 -5.84
N GLN A 969 -5.33 -20.46 -6.97
CA GLN A 969 -6.33 -21.28 -7.66
C GLN A 969 -5.78 -22.04 -8.87
N MET A 970 -4.52 -21.78 -9.25
CA MET A 970 -3.94 -22.33 -10.45
C MET A 970 -3.82 -23.87 -10.38
N LYS A 971 -4.10 -24.53 -11.50
CA LYS A 971 -3.93 -25.99 -11.64
C LYS A 971 -2.58 -26.31 -12.27
N ILE A 972 -1.90 -27.33 -11.76
CA ILE A 972 -0.69 -27.88 -12.42
C ILE A 972 -1.07 -28.75 -13.62
N GLY A 973 -0.10 -29.18 -14.43
CA GLY A 973 -0.36 -29.94 -15.68
C GLY A 973 -1.20 -31.23 -15.53
N SER A 974 -1.38 -31.77 -14.32
CA SER A 974 -2.30 -32.88 -14.04
C SER A 974 -3.74 -32.45 -13.70
N GLY A 975 -4.03 -31.14 -13.71
CA GLY A 975 -5.30 -30.56 -13.27
C GLY A 975 -5.42 -30.39 -11.75
N ASN A 976 -4.43 -30.84 -10.98
CA ASN A 976 -4.48 -30.78 -9.52
C ASN A 976 -4.48 -29.33 -9.03
N THR A 977 -5.39 -29.02 -8.12
CA THR A 977 -5.37 -27.78 -7.33
C THR A 977 -4.36 -27.87 -6.16
N PRO A 978 -4.09 -26.77 -5.45
CA PRO A 978 -3.27 -26.81 -4.24
C PRO A 978 -3.81 -27.77 -3.18
N LEU A 979 -5.13 -27.88 -3.03
CA LEU A 979 -5.75 -28.82 -2.09
C LEU A 979 -5.47 -30.29 -2.46
N HIS A 980 -5.52 -30.64 -3.75
CA HIS A 980 -5.08 -31.98 -4.22
C HIS A 980 -3.61 -32.25 -3.88
N SER A 981 -2.74 -31.27 -4.09
CA SER A 981 -1.30 -31.41 -3.85
C SER A 981 -0.97 -31.50 -2.36
N CYS A 982 -1.69 -30.75 -1.52
CA CYS A 982 -1.58 -30.86 -0.07
C CYS A 982 -1.96 -32.26 0.41
N ILE A 983 -3.14 -32.75 0.03
CA ILE A 983 -3.65 -34.07 0.47
C ILE A 983 -2.73 -35.20 -0.01
N SER A 984 -2.27 -35.14 -1.26
CA SER A 984 -1.37 -36.17 -1.81
C SER A 984 0.01 -36.23 -1.12
N GLY A 985 0.48 -35.12 -0.54
CA GLY A 985 1.76 -35.01 0.17
C GLY A 985 1.70 -35.27 1.67
N MET A 986 0.52 -35.59 2.23
CA MET A 986 0.33 -35.73 3.67
C MET A 986 1.12 -36.89 4.28
N CYS A 987 1.47 -36.75 5.56
CA CYS A 987 2.11 -37.81 6.32
C CYS A 987 1.13 -38.93 6.69
N ARG A 988 1.67 -40.08 7.11
CA ARG A 988 0.87 -41.21 7.59
C ARG A 988 0.46 -40.94 9.05
N GLY A 989 -0.85 -40.93 9.34
CA GLY A 989 -1.41 -40.74 10.69
C GLY A 989 -1.95 -39.33 10.98
N ASP A 990 -2.43 -39.12 12.21
CA ASP A 990 -3.08 -37.89 12.66
C ASP A 990 -2.05 -36.79 12.94
N CYS A 991 -1.70 -36.01 11.91
CA CYS A 991 -0.79 -34.86 12.05
C CYS A 991 -1.55 -33.55 12.07
N SER A 992 -1.42 -32.83 13.20
CA SER A 992 -2.03 -31.51 13.39
C SER A 992 -1.59 -30.51 12.32
N SER A 993 -0.30 -30.45 11.97
CA SER A 993 0.19 -29.52 10.95
C SER A 993 -0.44 -29.77 9.57
N CYS A 994 -0.59 -31.04 9.17
CA CYS A 994 -1.24 -31.37 7.91
C CYS A 994 -2.72 -30.97 7.91
N MET A 995 -3.42 -31.23 9.02
CA MET A 995 -4.82 -30.84 9.19
C MET A 995 -4.99 -29.31 9.19
N SER A 996 -4.11 -28.58 9.87
CA SER A 996 -4.10 -27.12 9.89
C SER A 996 -3.91 -26.54 8.49
N MET A 997 -3.00 -27.11 7.69
CA MET A 997 -2.83 -26.67 6.31
C MET A 997 -4.07 -26.94 5.44
N VAL A 998 -4.68 -28.13 5.57
CA VAL A 998 -5.94 -28.44 4.86
C VAL A 998 -7.04 -27.45 5.24
N ARG A 999 -7.23 -27.16 6.54
CA ARG A 999 -8.23 -26.17 6.99
C ARG A 999 -7.93 -24.77 6.45
N ARG A 1000 -6.66 -24.35 6.46
CA ARG A 1000 -6.26 -23.04 5.93
C ARG A 1000 -6.58 -22.91 4.44
N LEU A 1001 -6.26 -23.92 3.64
CA LEU A 1001 -6.60 -23.94 2.21
C LEU A 1001 -8.12 -23.92 1.97
N LEU A 1002 -8.90 -24.64 2.77
CA LEU A 1002 -10.37 -24.62 2.67
C LEU A 1002 -10.96 -23.25 3.05
N GLN A 1003 -10.41 -22.60 4.08
CA GLN A 1003 -10.83 -21.27 4.52
C GLN A 1003 -10.46 -20.17 3.52
N PHE A 1004 -9.31 -20.30 2.86
CA PHE A 1004 -8.76 -19.28 1.95
C PHE A 1004 -9.76 -18.85 0.86
N ASP A 1005 -10.49 -19.79 0.26
CA ASP A 1005 -11.45 -19.49 -0.81
C ASP A 1005 -12.88 -19.97 -0.46
N SER A 1006 -13.26 -19.85 0.82
CA SER A 1006 -14.61 -20.19 1.30
C SER A 1006 -15.10 -21.58 0.81
N GLY A 1007 -14.21 -22.56 0.77
CA GLY A 1007 -14.49 -23.94 0.37
C GLY A 1007 -14.56 -24.22 -1.14
N LYS A 1008 -14.39 -23.23 -2.03
CA LYS A 1008 -14.47 -23.48 -3.50
C LYS A 1008 -13.43 -24.48 -4.00
N LEU A 1009 -12.21 -24.47 -3.45
CA LEU A 1009 -11.13 -25.41 -3.80
C LEU A 1009 -11.53 -26.89 -3.62
N ALA A 1010 -12.48 -27.21 -2.75
CA ALA A 1010 -12.99 -28.57 -2.55
C ALA A 1010 -13.87 -29.09 -3.71
N ASN A 1011 -14.27 -28.20 -4.62
CA ASN A 1011 -15.24 -28.46 -5.69
C ASN A 1011 -14.65 -28.37 -7.10
N ILE A 1012 -13.34 -28.17 -7.20
CA ILE A 1012 -12.63 -28.06 -8.48
C ILE A 1012 -12.02 -29.43 -8.80
N SER A 1013 -12.31 -29.96 -9.99
CA SER A 1013 -11.78 -31.27 -10.41
C SER A 1013 -10.39 -31.20 -11.07
N ASP A 1014 -9.64 -32.29 -10.96
CA ASP A 1014 -8.41 -32.55 -11.73
C ASP A 1014 -8.71 -32.99 -13.18
N ASN A 1015 -7.69 -33.32 -13.96
CA ASN A 1015 -7.85 -33.73 -15.36
C ASN A 1015 -8.57 -35.08 -15.50
N ASP A 1016 -8.59 -35.92 -14.46
CA ASP A 1016 -9.35 -37.17 -14.40
C ASP A 1016 -10.80 -36.94 -13.96
N GLY A 1017 -11.20 -35.68 -13.76
CA GLY A 1017 -12.53 -35.33 -13.27
C GLY A 1017 -12.69 -35.58 -11.77
N ARG A 1018 -11.62 -35.77 -11.00
CA ARG A 1018 -11.69 -36.09 -9.56
C ARG A 1018 -11.63 -34.82 -8.72
N LEU A 1019 -12.50 -34.74 -7.70
CA LEU A 1019 -12.44 -33.71 -6.66
C LEU A 1019 -11.35 -34.04 -5.61
N PRO A 1020 -10.89 -33.06 -4.80
CA PRO A 1020 -9.91 -33.31 -3.74
C PRO A 1020 -10.34 -34.38 -2.73
N ALA A 1021 -11.65 -34.57 -2.53
CA ALA A 1021 -12.20 -35.63 -1.70
C ALA A 1021 -11.75 -37.03 -2.16
N TYR A 1022 -11.56 -37.26 -3.46
CA TYR A 1022 -11.05 -38.54 -3.99
C TYR A 1022 -9.63 -38.83 -3.51
N ASN A 1023 -8.78 -37.81 -3.38
CA ASN A 1023 -7.42 -37.95 -2.86
C ASN A 1023 -7.41 -38.21 -1.34
N ALA A 1024 -8.42 -37.71 -0.63
CA ALA A 1024 -8.57 -37.94 0.81
C ALA A 1024 -9.01 -39.39 1.12
N ILE A 1025 -9.70 -40.04 0.17
CA ILE A 1025 -9.99 -41.48 0.20
C ILE A 1025 -8.70 -42.26 -0.08
N SER A 1026 -7.89 -42.39 0.98
CA SER A 1026 -6.56 -42.99 0.95
C SER A 1026 -6.51 -44.28 1.79
N ARG A 1027 -5.54 -45.16 1.49
CA ARG A 1027 -5.25 -46.38 2.26
C ARG A 1027 -4.77 -46.11 3.70
N PHE A 1028 -4.61 -44.84 4.08
CA PHE A 1028 -4.12 -44.43 5.40
C PHE A 1028 -5.24 -43.93 6.33
N ASN A 1029 -6.51 -44.07 5.95
CA ASN A 1029 -7.70 -43.79 6.78
C ASN A 1029 -7.73 -42.36 7.38
N TRP A 1030 -7.59 -41.34 6.53
CA TRP A 1030 -7.60 -39.93 6.94
C TRP A 1030 -9.02 -39.38 7.19
N LYS A 1031 -9.73 -39.93 8.19
CA LYS A 1031 -11.14 -39.62 8.47
C LYS A 1031 -11.40 -38.12 8.67
N ASP A 1032 -10.56 -37.44 9.46
CA ASP A 1032 -10.78 -36.02 9.77
C ASP A 1032 -10.53 -35.10 8.58
N VAL A 1033 -9.57 -35.46 7.72
CA VAL A 1033 -9.31 -34.75 6.46
C VAL A 1033 -10.45 -34.96 5.50
N LEU A 1034 -10.91 -36.21 5.34
CA LEU A 1034 -12.05 -36.54 4.51
C LEU A 1034 -13.30 -35.77 4.97
N ARG A 1035 -13.59 -35.76 6.28
CA ARG A 1035 -14.73 -35.01 6.85
C ARG A 1035 -14.62 -33.51 6.55
N ALA A 1036 -13.47 -32.89 6.81
CA ALA A 1036 -13.27 -31.46 6.55
C ALA A 1036 -13.43 -31.08 5.07
N VAL A 1037 -12.96 -31.93 4.15
CA VAL A 1037 -13.14 -31.68 2.71
C VAL A 1037 -14.61 -31.89 2.32
N LEU A 1038 -15.26 -32.96 2.78
CA LEU A 1038 -16.67 -33.25 2.50
C LEU A 1038 -17.62 -32.18 3.04
N ASP A 1039 -17.32 -31.57 4.19
CA ASP A 1039 -18.09 -30.44 4.74
C ASP A 1039 -18.11 -29.23 3.78
N ASN A 1040 -17.15 -29.15 2.85
CA ASN A 1040 -17.04 -28.10 1.84
C ASN A 1040 -17.35 -28.60 0.42
N THR A 1041 -17.68 -29.88 0.24
CA THR A 1041 -18.04 -30.46 -1.06
C THR A 1041 -19.54 -30.27 -1.32
N ARG A 1042 -19.89 -29.64 -2.43
CA ARG A 1042 -21.28 -29.36 -2.84
C ARG A 1042 -21.99 -30.59 -3.39
N ASP A 1043 -21.27 -31.40 -4.18
CA ASP A 1043 -21.80 -32.61 -4.81
C ASP A 1043 -21.00 -33.84 -4.35
N ILE A 1044 -21.57 -34.58 -3.41
CA ILE A 1044 -20.99 -35.83 -2.87
C ILE A 1044 -21.14 -36.98 -3.89
N GLU A 1045 -22.13 -36.88 -4.80
CA GLU A 1045 -22.39 -37.86 -5.85
C GLU A 1045 -21.66 -37.54 -7.16
N HIS A 1046 -20.74 -36.57 -7.11
CA HIS A 1046 -19.84 -36.26 -8.22
C HIS A 1046 -19.19 -37.54 -8.75
N LYS A 1047 -19.02 -37.64 -10.06
CA LYS A 1047 -18.42 -38.78 -10.75
C LYS A 1047 -17.18 -38.35 -11.50
N ASP A 1048 -16.12 -39.16 -11.42
CA ASP A 1048 -14.91 -38.95 -12.20
C ASP A 1048 -15.13 -39.29 -13.70
N ASN A 1049 -14.11 -39.09 -14.54
CA ASN A 1049 -14.20 -39.35 -15.98
C ASN A 1049 -14.51 -40.83 -16.32
N SER A 1050 -14.31 -41.76 -15.37
CA SER A 1050 -14.67 -43.17 -15.50
C SER A 1050 -16.04 -43.52 -14.91
N GLY A 1051 -16.81 -42.50 -14.49
CA GLY A 1051 -18.12 -42.62 -13.87
C GLY A 1051 -18.06 -43.05 -12.40
N GLN A 1052 -16.87 -43.13 -11.78
CA GLN A 1052 -16.75 -43.60 -10.40
C GLN A 1052 -17.12 -42.47 -9.43
N SER A 1053 -18.08 -42.73 -8.55
CA SER A 1053 -18.38 -41.85 -7.42
C SER A 1053 -17.35 -42.02 -6.29
N LEU A 1054 -17.34 -41.12 -5.30
CA LEU A 1054 -16.49 -41.23 -4.11
C LEU A 1054 -16.62 -42.59 -3.42
N LEU A 1055 -17.84 -43.14 -3.37
CA LEU A 1055 -18.11 -44.44 -2.77
C LEU A 1055 -17.38 -45.59 -3.47
N HIS A 1056 -17.20 -45.53 -4.79
CA HIS A 1056 -16.44 -46.53 -5.53
C HIS A 1056 -14.96 -46.55 -5.16
N TRP A 1057 -14.41 -45.41 -4.74
CA TRP A 1057 -13.02 -45.29 -4.30
C TRP A 1057 -12.81 -45.67 -2.83
N ALA A 1058 -13.89 -45.83 -2.05
CA ALA A 1058 -13.89 -46.04 -0.59
C ALA A 1058 -13.46 -47.46 -0.16
N ILE A 1059 -12.27 -47.88 -0.56
CA ILE A 1059 -11.76 -49.26 -0.43
C ILE A 1059 -11.18 -49.62 0.95
N SER A 1060 -11.17 -48.69 1.91
CA SER A 1060 -10.68 -48.89 3.29
C SER A 1060 -11.81 -48.67 4.29
N ALA A 1061 -11.86 -49.46 5.37
CA ALA A 1061 -13.01 -49.57 6.26
C ALA A 1061 -13.54 -48.23 6.81
N GLY A 1062 -12.66 -47.27 7.07
CA GLY A 1062 -13.05 -45.98 7.64
C GLY A 1062 -13.62 -44.96 6.65
N CYS A 1063 -13.44 -45.17 5.34
CA CYS A 1063 -13.91 -44.25 4.30
C CYS A 1063 -15.42 -44.38 4.05
N PRO A 1064 -16.01 -45.57 3.83
CA PRO A 1064 -17.46 -45.74 3.71
C PRO A 1064 -18.20 -45.20 4.93
N GLN A 1065 -17.69 -45.44 6.13
CA GLN A 1065 -18.28 -44.93 7.37
C GLN A 1065 -18.41 -43.40 7.34
N THR A 1066 -17.35 -42.68 6.95
CA THR A 1066 -17.34 -41.22 6.92
C THR A 1066 -18.25 -40.65 5.80
N LEU A 1067 -18.37 -41.36 4.68
CA LEU A 1067 -19.29 -40.97 3.59
C LEU A 1067 -20.75 -41.16 4.00
N LEU A 1068 -21.08 -42.28 4.64
CA LEU A 1068 -22.44 -42.60 5.08
C LEU A 1068 -22.93 -41.78 6.28
N GLU A 1069 -22.06 -41.03 6.95
CA GLU A 1069 -22.46 -39.98 7.91
C GLU A 1069 -23.23 -38.82 7.22
N LYS A 1070 -23.18 -38.71 5.88
CA LYS A 1070 -23.89 -37.69 5.11
C LYS A 1070 -25.22 -38.26 4.58
N GLU A 1071 -26.33 -37.54 4.78
CA GLU A 1071 -27.71 -38.01 4.50
C GLU A 1071 -28.04 -38.28 3.01
N SER A 1072 -27.12 -38.00 2.07
CA SER A 1072 -27.41 -37.92 0.64
C SER A 1072 -26.63 -38.88 -0.27
N VAL A 1073 -26.01 -39.95 0.26
CA VAL A 1073 -25.18 -40.87 -0.54
C VAL A 1073 -26.01 -41.98 -1.21
N ASP A 1074 -25.88 -42.14 -2.52
CA ASP A 1074 -26.51 -43.22 -3.29
C ASP A 1074 -25.64 -44.48 -3.30
N LEU A 1075 -26.03 -45.46 -2.49
CA LEU A 1075 -25.38 -46.76 -2.39
C LEU A 1075 -25.38 -47.57 -3.71
N PHE A 1076 -26.36 -47.35 -4.58
CA PHE A 1076 -26.51 -48.08 -5.85
C PHE A 1076 -25.97 -47.29 -7.05
N SER A 1077 -25.29 -46.17 -6.81
CA SER A 1077 -24.66 -45.36 -7.85
C SER A 1077 -23.77 -46.23 -8.74
N ARG A 1078 -23.94 -46.09 -10.06
CA ARG A 1078 -23.24 -46.91 -11.06
C ARG A 1078 -22.17 -46.13 -11.81
N ASN A 1079 -21.05 -46.80 -12.08
CA ASN A 1079 -19.98 -46.28 -12.93
C ASN A 1079 -20.26 -46.50 -14.44
N ASN A 1080 -19.32 -46.09 -15.31
CA ASN A 1080 -19.50 -46.22 -16.77
C ASN A 1080 -19.55 -47.68 -17.28
N LYS A 1081 -19.20 -48.66 -16.45
CA LYS A 1081 -19.38 -50.10 -16.74
C LYS A 1081 -20.70 -50.64 -16.17
N GLY A 1082 -21.56 -49.79 -15.60
CA GLY A 1082 -22.79 -50.23 -14.95
C GLY A 1082 -22.59 -50.89 -13.59
N GLN A 1083 -21.39 -50.85 -13.02
CA GLN A 1083 -21.07 -51.51 -11.74
C GLN A 1083 -21.39 -50.59 -10.57
N THR A 1084 -21.81 -51.16 -9.43
CA THR A 1084 -22.02 -50.42 -8.18
C THR A 1084 -20.71 -50.24 -7.43
N ALA A 1085 -20.70 -49.40 -6.39
CA ALA A 1085 -19.56 -49.27 -5.47
C ALA A 1085 -19.20 -50.58 -4.74
N PHE A 1086 -20.10 -51.57 -4.76
CA PHE A 1086 -19.89 -52.89 -4.20
C PHE A 1086 -19.17 -53.84 -5.18
N SER A 1087 -19.53 -53.82 -6.48
CA SER A 1087 -18.95 -54.71 -7.50
C SER A 1087 -17.71 -54.13 -8.19
N GLY A 1088 -17.66 -52.82 -8.42
CA GLY A 1088 -16.56 -52.14 -9.12
C GLY A 1088 -15.18 -52.44 -8.50
N PRO A 1089 -14.96 -52.21 -7.20
CA PRO A 1089 -13.67 -52.47 -6.56
C PRO A 1089 -13.17 -53.92 -6.67
N ILE A 1090 -14.09 -54.88 -6.80
CA ILE A 1090 -13.81 -56.31 -6.99
C ILE A 1090 -13.29 -56.56 -8.43
N ASP A 1091 -13.94 -55.99 -9.45
CA ASP A 1091 -13.57 -56.16 -10.87
C ASP A 1091 -12.18 -55.60 -11.21
N TYR A 1092 -11.80 -54.45 -10.65
CA TYR A 1092 -10.49 -53.85 -10.93
C TYR A 1092 -9.32 -54.51 -10.17
N GLY A 1093 -9.59 -55.48 -9.30
CA GLY A 1093 -8.55 -56.16 -8.51
C GLY A 1093 -7.83 -55.24 -7.52
N TYR A 1094 -8.47 -54.13 -7.13
CA TYR A 1094 -7.91 -53.20 -6.15
C TYR A 1094 -7.72 -53.88 -4.78
N ASN A 1095 -6.84 -53.33 -3.97
CA ASN A 1095 -6.55 -53.79 -2.61
C ASN A 1095 -7.70 -53.46 -1.64
N VAL A 1096 -8.90 -53.99 -1.87
CA VAL A 1096 -10.13 -53.73 -1.11
C VAL A 1096 -10.11 -54.44 0.24
N GLU A 1097 -10.34 -53.69 1.32
CA GLU A 1097 -10.56 -54.24 2.67
C GLU A 1097 -11.95 -54.87 2.72
N VAL A 1098 -12.03 -56.11 3.20
CA VAL A 1098 -13.32 -56.83 3.28
C VAL A 1098 -14.25 -56.08 4.23
N GLU A 1099 -13.65 -55.49 5.26
CA GLU A 1099 -14.28 -54.63 6.25
C GLU A 1099 -15.00 -53.44 5.60
N ALA A 1100 -14.49 -52.88 4.49
CA ALA A 1100 -15.17 -51.80 3.76
C ALA A 1100 -16.45 -52.30 3.06
N LEU A 1101 -16.41 -53.52 2.50
CA LEU A 1101 -17.58 -54.15 1.88
C LEU A 1101 -18.61 -54.61 2.94
N GLU A 1102 -18.15 -55.06 4.10
CA GLU A 1102 -19.00 -55.40 5.25
C GLU A 1102 -19.81 -54.16 5.69
N TYR A 1103 -19.18 -52.99 5.83
CA TYR A 1103 -19.89 -51.75 6.15
C TYR A 1103 -20.95 -51.37 5.09
N LEU A 1104 -20.63 -51.49 3.79
CA LEU A 1104 -21.60 -51.24 2.73
C LEU A 1104 -22.76 -52.25 2.76
N PHE A 1105 -22.46 -53.52 3.07
CA PHE A 1105 -23.46 -54.57 3.21
C PHE A 1105 -24.38 -54.34 4.41
N GLU A 1106 -23.83 -53.90 5.55
CA GLU A 1106 -24.63 -53.51 6.73
C GLU A 1106 -25.55 -52.33 6.43
N ALA A 1107 -25.13 -51.40 5.56
CA ALA A 1107 -25.95 -50.28 5.12
C ALA A 1107 -27.11 -50.73 4.19
N ASP A 1108 -26.84 -51.57 3.19
CA ASP A 1108 -27.88 -52.23 2.38
C ASP A 1108 -27.43 -53.60 1.85
N PRO A 1109 -27.98 -54.71 2.37
CA PRO A 1109 -27.60 -56.07 1.96
C PRO A 1109 -27.85 -56.38 0.48
N ARG A 1110 -28.77 -55.66 -0.19
CA ARG A 1110 -29.13 -55.92 -1.59
C ARG A 1110 -27.97 -55.66 -2.55
N LEU A 1111 -26.97 -54.89 -2.13
CA LEU A 1111 -25.75 -54.62 -2.90
C LEU A 1111 -24.98 -55.90 -3.24
N ALA A 1112 -24.99 -56.91 -2.37
CA ALA A 1112 -24.26 -58.16 -2.59
C ALA A 1112 -24.81 -58.99 -3.77
N SER A 1113 -26.08 -58.79 -4.13
CA SER A 1113 -26.77 -59.49 -5.22
C SER A 1113 -27.07 -58.61 -6.43
N ALA A 1114 -26.71 -57.32 -6.40
CA ALA A 1114 -27.03 -56.38 -7.48
C ALA A 1114 -26.18 -56.68 -8.72
N PRO A 1115 -26.79 -57.03 -9.88
CA PRO A 1115 -26.04 -57.18 -11.12
C PRO A 1115 -25.55 -55.81 -11.62
N ASP A 1116 -24.42 -55.80 -12.32
CA ASP A 1116 -24.02 -54.68 -13.14
C ASP A 1116 -24.90 -54.55 -14.40
N GLU A 1117 -24.83 -53.40 -15.07
CA GLU A 1117 -25.58 -53.13 -16.31
C GLU A 1117 -24.78 -53.52 -17.56
N SER A 1118 -23.79 -54.41 -17.43
CA SER A 1118 -23.12 -54.98 -18.59
C SER A 1118 -24.07 -55.90 -19.35
N GLU A 1119 -23.73 -56.25 -20.61
CA GLU A 1119 -24.53 -57.18 -21.40
C GLU A 1119 -24.64 -58.56 -20.74
N GLU A 1120 -23.65 -58.94 -19.94
CA GLU A 1120 -23.60 -60.19 -19.18
C GLU A 1120 -24.30 -60.12 -17.81
N GLY A 1121 -24.56 -58.91 -17.29
CA GLY A 1121 -25.28 -58.69 -16.03
C GLY A 1121 -24.58 -59.34 -14.82
N PHE A 1122 -23.27 -59.13 -14.69
CA PHE A 1122 -22.46 -59.80 -13.68
C PHE A 1122 -22.70 -59.26 -12.27
N THR A 1123 -22.89 -60.18 -11.32
CA THR A 1123 -23.00 -59.88 -9.89
C THR A 1123 -21.62 -59.75 -9.24
N PRO A 1124 -21.50 -59.18 -8.02
CA PRO A 1124 -20.24 -59.15 -7.27
C PRO A 1124 -19.52 -60.52 -7.18
N LEU A 1125 -20.28 -61.60 -7.06
CA LEU A 1125 -19.76 -62.97 -7.01
C LEU A 1125 -19.13 -63.41 -8.36
N HIS A 1126 -19.67 -63.00 -9.51
CA HIS A 1126 -19.06 -63.26 -10.82
C HIS A 1126 -17.67 -62.63 -10.92
N HIS A 1127 -17.55 -61.36 -10.53
CA HIS A 1127 -16.26 -60.65 -10.53
C HIS A 1127 -15.25 -61.30 -9.58
N ALA A 1128 -15.67 -61.72 -8.38
CA ALA A 1128 -14.80 -62.41 -7.44
C ALA A 1128 -14.30 -63.76 -7.98
N MET A 1129 -15.19 -64.57 -8.57
CA MET A 1129 -14.84 -65.89 -9.13
C MET A 1129 -13.90 -65.76 -10.34
N LYS A 1130 -14.18 -64.83 -11.26
CA LYS A 1130 -13.34 -64.55 -12.43
C LYS A 1130 -11.89 -64.24 -12.06
N HIS A 1131 -11.67 -63.46 -11.00
CA HIS A 1131 -10.32 -63.15 -10.50
C HIS A 1131 -9.62 -64.34 -9.85
N LEU A 1132 -10.36 -65.19 -9.14
CA LEU A 1132 -9.83 -66.43 -8.55
C LEU A 1132 -9.37 -67.42 -9.63
N GLU A 1133 -10.05 -67.47 -10.78
CA GLU A 1133 -9.66 -68.30 -11.92
C GLU A 1133 -8.46 -67.74 -12.70
N ALA A 1134 -8.46 -66.43 -12.97
CA ALA A 1134 -7.42 -65.78 -13.78
C ALA A 1134 -6.03 -65.73 -13.11
N SER A 1135 -5.98 -65.78 -11.77
CA SER A 1135 -4.76 -65.50 -11.01
C SER A 1135 -3.96 -66.75 -10.62
N ARG A 1136 -2.96 -67.13 -11.44
CA ARG A 1136 -1.95 -68.15 -11.07
C ARG A 1136 -0.66 -67.62 -10.44
N MET A 1137 -0.48 -66.30 -10.26
CA MET A 1137 0.88 -65.72 -10.07
C MET A 1137 1.09 -64.69 -8.93
N ILE A 1138 0.09 -64.27 -8.12
CA ILE A 1138 0.33 -63.30 -7.02
C ILE A 1138 -0.41 -63.66 -5.72
N GLN A 1139 0.33 -64.18 -4.73
CA GLN A 1139 -0.19 -64.83 -3.51
C GLN A 1139 -1.00 -63.89 -2.57
N TYR A 1140 -0.70 -62.59 -2.52
CA TYR A 1140 -1.29 -61.66 -1.55
C TYR A 1140 -2.68 -61.13 -1.97
N HIS A 1141 -2.88 -60.81 -3.26
CA HIS A 1141 -4.18 -60.34 -3.78
C HIS A 1141 -5.24 -61.45 -3.76
N LEU A 1142 -4.82 -62.70 -4.02
CA LEU A 1142 -5.66 -63.89 -3.94
C LEU A 1142 -6.30 -64.07 -2.56
N GLN A 1143 -5.56 -63.84 -1.47
CA GLN A 1143 -6.11 -63.99 -0.12
C GLN A 1143 -7.27 -63.05 0.18
N ARG A 1144 -7.28 -61.83 -0.39
CA ARG A 1144 -8.34 -60.84 -0.15
C ARG A 1144 -9.60 -61.15 -0.96
N ILE A 1145 -9.44 -61.41 -2.26
CA ILE A 1145 -10.57 -61.80 -3.14
C ILE A 1145 -11.21 -63.11 -2.66
N PHE A 1146 -10.39 -64.04 -2.16
CA PHE A 1146 -10.87 -65.25 -1.53
C PHE A 1146 -11.74 -64.99 -0.30
N ARG A 1147 -11.37 -64.03 0.56
CA ARG A 1147 -12.21 -63.62 1.70
C ARG A 1147 -13.51 -62.98 1.25
N VAL A 1148 -13.49 -62.16 0.20
CA VAL A 1148 -14.71 -61.55 -0.39
C VAL A 1148 -15.66 -62.63 -0.93
N ALA A 1149 -15.14 -63.60 -1.69
CA ALA A 1149 -15.93 -64.73 -2.17
C ALA A 1149 -16.55 -65.55 -1.03
N LYS A 1150 -15.77 -65.83 0.01
CA LYS A 1150 -16.26 -66.52 1.21
C LYS A 1150 -17.35 -65.71 1.91
N PHE A 1151 -17.16 -64.40 2.07
CA PHE A 1151 -18.15 -63.49 2.65
C PHE A 1151 -19.47 -63.52 1.88
N LEU A 1152 -19.44 -63.38 0.55
CA LEU A 1152 -20.65 -63.41 -0.30
C LEU A 1152 -21.45 -64.72 -0.22
N LEU A 1153 -20.76 -65.85 0.03
CA LEU A 1153 -21.39 -67.16 0.17
C LEU A 1153 -21.87 -67.47 1.59
N THR A 1154 -21.48 -66.67 2.59
CA THR A 1154 -21.81 -66.90 4.01
C THR A 1154 -22.58 -65.74 4.65
N CYS A 1155 -22.87 -64.67 3.90
CA CYS A 1155 -23.68 -63.56 4.39
C CYS A 1155 -25.15 -63.96 4.55
N SER A 1156 -25.92 -63.17 5.30
CA SER A 1156 -27.35 -63.43 5.56
C SER A 1156 -28.19 -63.51 4.28
N GLU A 1157 -27.76 -62.85 3.21
CA GLU A 1157 -28.43 -62.84 1.91
C GLU A 1157 -27.82 -63.80 0.87
N ALA A 1158 -26.99 -64.76 1.31
CA ALA A 1158 -26.31 -65.70 0.41
C ALA A 1158 -27.27 -66.42 -0.56
N ARG A 1159 -28.51 -66.70 -0.13
CA ARG A 1159 -29.56 -67.26 -1.01
C ARG A 1159 -29.90 -66.33 -2.18
N GLN A 1160 -30.05 -65.03 -1.94
CA GLN A 1160 -30.34 -64.05 -3.00
C GLN A 1160 -29.13 -63.86 -3.91
N VAL A 1161 -27.92 -63.83 -3.34
CA VAL A 1161 -26.65 -63.76 -4.10
C VAL A 1161 -26.53 -64.94 -5.06
N LEU A 1162 -26.80 -66.17 -4.60
CA LEU A 1162 -26.72 -67.39 -5.41
C LEU A 1162 -27.81 -67.46 -6.48
N ILE A 1163 -29.04 -67.02 -6.18
CA ILE A 1163 -30.12 -66.93 -7.19
C ILE A 1163 -29.75 -65.92 -8.29
N ALA A 1164 -29.26 -64.74 -7.91
CA ALA A 1164 -28.83 -63.72 -8.86
C ALA A 1164 -27.62 -64.19 -9.69
N TYR A 1165 -26.69 -64.92 -9.08
CA TYR A 1165 -25.57 -65.54 -9.78
C TYR A 1165 -26.05 -66.58 -10.81
N GLN A 1166 -26.93 -67.50 -10.39
CA GLN A 1166 -27.46 -68.57 -11.23
C GLN A 1166 -28.17 -68.06 -12.49
N ALA A 1167 -28.89 -66.93 -12.39
CA ALA A 1167 -29.64 -66.36 -13.50
C ALA A 1167 -28.77 -66.00 -14.72
N ASN A 1168 -27.53 -65.57 -14.49
CA ASN A 1168 -26.60 -65.07 -15.52
C ASN A 1168 -25.32 -65.93 -15.65
N SER A 1169 -25.37 -67.19 -15.21
CA SER A 1169 -24.21 -68.11 -15.18
C SER A 1169 -24.40 -69.34 -16.06
N THR A 1170 -23.29 -69.87 -16.61
CA THR A 1170 -23.25 -71.17 -17.28
C THR A 1170 -23.15 -72.33 -16.27
N ASP A 1171 -23.33 -73.57 -16.73
CA ASP A 1171 -23.09 -74.76 -15.89
C ASP A 1171 -21.64 -74.85 -15.37
N ALA A 1172 -20.68 -74.35 -16.15
CA ALA A 1172 -19.27 -74.31 -15.74
C ALA A 1172 -19.07 -73.32 -14.58
N ASP A 1173 -19.68 -72.12 -14.68
CA ASP A 1173 -19.62 -71.07 -13.65
C ASP A 1173 -20.23 -71.55 -12.33
N ARG A 1174 -21.41 -72.19 -12.39
CA ARG A 1174 -22.05 -72.79 -11.20
C ARG A 1174 -21.17 -73.86 -10.57
N LYS A 1175 -20.57 -74.73 -11.38
CA LYS A 1175 -19.66 -75.77 -10.88
C LYS A 1175 -18.47 -75.17 -10.14
N LEU A 1176 -17.89 -74.07 -10.63
CA LEU A 1176 -16.76 -73.40 -10.01
C LEU A 1176 -17.09 -72.86 -8.61
N VAL A 1177 -18.25 -72.21 -8.46
CA VAL A 1177 -18.72 -71.72 -7.15
C VAL A 1177 -18.97 -72.88 -6.19
N ARG A 1178 -19.56 -73.97 -6.68
CA ARG A 1178 -19.85 -75.16 -5.88
C ARG A 1178 -18.58 -75.88 -5.43
N ASP A 1179 -17.60 -76.04 -6.32
CA ASP A 1179 -16.27 -76.60 -6.03
C ASP A 1179 -15.54 -75.73 -4.99
N PHE A 1180 -15.64 -74.40 -5.09
CA PHE A 1180 -15.10 -73.48 -4.10
C PHE A 1180 -15.75 -73.66 -2.73
N ALA A 1181 -17.09 -73.69 -2.65
CA ALA A 1181 -17.83 -73.86 -1.40
C ALA A 1181 -17.53 -75.22 -0.72
N GLN A 1182 -17.36 -76.30 -1.50
CA GLN A 1182 -16.95 -77.61 -0.98
C GLN A 1182 -15.53 -77.58 -0.42
N LYS A 1183 -14.59 -76.99 -1.16
CA LYS A 1183 -13.19 -76.88 -0.73
C LYS A 1183 -13.06 -76.10 0.58
N GLU A 1184 -13.85 -75.03 0.71
CA GLU A 1184 -13.88 -74.16 1.90
C GLU A 1184 -14.82 -74.62 3.00
N ARG A 1185 -15.52 -75.76 2.81
CA ARG A 1185 -16.44 -76.37 3.77
C ARG A 1185 -17.57 -75.43 4.22
N LEU A 1186 -18.14 -74.68 3.27
CA LEU A 1186 -19.24 -73.74 3.51
C LEU A 1186 -20.60 -74.48 3.47
N GLN A 1187 -20.93 -75.22 4.53
CA GLN A 1187 -22.09 -76.13 4.53
C GLN A 1187 -23.42 -75.41 4.28
N GLU A 1188 -23.66 -74.27 4.93
CA GLU A 1188 -24.90 -73.50 4.74
C GLU A 1188 -25.07 -73.03 3.29
N ALA A 1189 -23.98 -72.61 2.63
CA ALA A 1189 -24.01 -72.23 1.22
C ALA A 1189 -24.35 -73.41 0.31
N LEU A 1190 -23.79 -74.60 0.59
CA LEU A 1190 -24.08 -75.83 -0.16
C LEU A 1190 -25.53 -76.28 0.02
N ASP A 1191 -26.07 -76.19 1.24
CA ASP A 1191 -27.47 -76.51 1.52
C ASP A 1191 -28.41 -75.55 0.79
N ILE A 1192 -28.06 -74.25 0.73
CA ILE A 1192 -28.78 -73.25 -0.06
C ILE A 1192 -28.74 -73.59 -1.55
N MET A 1193 -27.56 -73.92 -2.10
CA MET A 1193 -27.39 -74.34 -3.50
C MET A 1193 -28.29 -75.53 -3.83
N ASP A 1194 -28.32 -76.55 -2.98
CA ASP A 1194 -29.19 -77.72 -3.17
C ASP A 1194 -30.68 -77.34 -3.13
N SER A 1195 -31.06 -76.43 -2.24
CA SER A 1195 -32.45 -75.96 -2.12
C SER A 1195 -32.97 -75.17 -3.32
N ILE A 1196 -32.09 -74.53 -4.09
CA ILE A 1196 -32.43 -73.74 -5.28
C ILE A 1196 -32.11 -74.46 -6.60
N SER A 1197 -31.68 -75.73 -6.53
CA SER A 1197 -31.24 -76.51 -7.70
C SER A 1197 -30.10 -75.84 -8.48
N PHE A 1198 -29.09 -75.36 -7.75
CA PHE A 1198 -27.85 -74.77 -8.26
C PHE A 1198 -26.80 -75.83 -8.58
#